data_AF-A0A949Z3Y5-F1
#
_entry.id   AF-A0A949Z3Y5-F1
#
_cell.length_a   1.000
_cell.length_b   1.000
_cell.length_c   1.000
_cell.angle_alpha   90.00
_cell.angle_beta   90.00
_cell.angle_gamma   90.00
#
_symmetry.space_group_name_H-M   'P 1'
#
loop_
_entity.id
_entity.type
_entity.pdbx_description
1 polymer ?
#
loop_
_entity_poly.entity_id
_entity_poly.type
_entity_poly.pdbx_seq_one_letter_code
_entity_poly.pdbx_strand_id
1 'polypeptide(L)'
;MLHDETCHFLAVDFDNENWQEDAGAFLDTCRRLSLPAALERSRSGNGGHVWLFFAEAVSASLARKLGSYVLTETMERRPEVGFGSYDRLFPNQDTLPKGGFGNLIALPLQKQARQWGNTVFVDEQFKPYADQWSVLAALPRISRVQVEARVRDAEAKGRVVGVPMAVADEDADRPWTAPPSRRYEPPILEPLPQSLEFILADQIYIARENLPPTLRNRLLRLAAFQNPEFYRAQSMRLPTYGKPRIIHCAEEHRLHLALPRGCLDEARRVLQELKIKGVVRDERFAGIPLDVSFCGALRLEQQAAAEAMLRHETGVLSATTAFGKTVLAAWLIAQRGVNTLVLVHRRQLMEQWVERLSEFLGISPKTIGRLGSGRKKLTGMLDVALMQSLVHQGTVDDRVGDYGYLIVDECHHLSARSFELVARRAKARFVTGLSATLARKDGHHPIILMQCGPVRYRVDAKKQAAARPFRHRVFVRPTGFRITTEPEDDPRFEFQKLCEDLRKDDARNEMICADVLGAVNEGRSPLLLTERVEHVACLAQRLSAEIPHVITFQGQMGRKEMQGALESLAETPDAAGRVILATGRYIGEGFDHPSLDTLFLTLPVSWRGTISQYVGRLHRLHGGKREVRVYDYADLNVPMLARMFDRRCCGYESLGYKVLLPASAVPGWPIEVSLPIDPEWKRDYAASVRRLIRDGVETPLANLFLHAIHSPSPESQGADRARSASEAFLYRRLETLPETAGRFRLNVELPIPFDAWGRMEVDFFCADSRLVVELDGAQHLADAEAYRRDRKRDAMLQQNGYFVLRFLAEDASKRLDHILDNILATLVHRRGELG
;
A
#
# COMPACT_ATOMS: atom_id res chain seq x y z
N MET A 1 6.49 33.15 10.83
CA MET A 1 5.55 32.76 9.74
C MET A 1 4.29 33.58 9.94
N LEU A 2 3.72 34.13 8.88
CA LEU A 2 2.52 34.95 8.88
C LEU A 2 1.26 34.08 8.83
N HIS A 3 0.08 34.66 9.09
CA HIS A 3 -1.20 33.94 9.12
C HIS A 3 -1.61 33.34 7.77
N ASP A 4 -1.09 33.87 6.67
CA ASP A 4 -1.29 33.41 5.29
C ASP A 4 -0.25 32.37 4.85
N GLU A 5 0.45 31.73 5.79
CA GLU A 5 1.48 30.70 5.54
C GLU A 5 2.73 31.23 4.79
N THR A 6 2.93 32.55 4.77
CA THR A 6 4.12 33.20 4.18
C THR A 6 5.18 33.60 5.23
N CYS A 7 6.38 33.97 4.77
CA CYS A 7 7.49 34.41 5.61
C CYS A 7 8.38 35.43 4.88
N HIS A 8 9.06 36.27 5.67
CA HIS A 8 10.03 37.28 5.18
C HIS A 8 11.48 36.85 5.31
N PHE A 9 11.74 35.68 5.90
CA PHE A 9 13.09 35.15 6.04
C PHE A 9 13.07 33.63 6.09
N LEU A 10 14.23 33.05 5.79
CA LEU A 10 14.60 31.68 6.10
C LEU A 10 15.81 31.75 7.04
N ALA A 11 15.75 31.09 8.19
CA ALA A 11 16.91 30.88 9.06
C ALA A 11 17.31 29.41 9.06
N VAL A 12 18.60 29.14 8.97
CA VAL A 12 19.18 27.80 9.04
C VAL A 12 20.02 27.73 10.30
N ASP A 13 19.65 26.83 11.20
CA ASP A 13 20.30 26.64 12.49
C ASP A 13 21.45 25.62 12.39
N PHE A 14 22.62 26.01 12.89
CA PHE A 14 23.82 25.19 12.99
C PHE A 14 24.27 25.16 14.46
N ASP A 15 24.16 23.99 15.09
CA ASP A 15 24.71 23.73 16.43
C ASP A 15 25.81 22.66 16.36
N ASN A 16 26.53 22.48 17.48
CA ASN A 16 27.59 21.49 17.77
C ASN A 16 29.02 22.03 17.60
N GLU A 17 30.03 21.21 17.93
CA GLU A 17 31.46 21.58 18.01
C GLU A 17 32.00 22.22 16.71
N ASN A 18 31.45 21.87 15.53
CA ASN A 18 31.92 22.33 14.22
C ASN A 18 30.99 23.35 13.54
N TRP A 19 30.08 24.00 14.29
CA TRP A 19 29.04 24.87 13.71
C TRP A 19 29.61 26.01 12.84
N GLN A 20 30.79 26.55 13.19
CA GLN A 20 31.44 27.63 12.44
C GLN A 20 31.77 27.18 11.02
N GLU A 21 32.37 26.00 10.90
CA GLU A 21 32.80 25.46 9.63
C GLU A 21 31.60 25.07 8.75
N ASP A 22 30.53 24.52 9.36
CA ASP A 22 29.31 24.13 8.66
C ASP A 22 28.51 25.35 8.18
N ALA A 23 28.36 26.37 9.05
CA ALA A 23 27.74 27.64 8.69
C ALA A 23 28.55 28.38 7.62
N GLY A 24 29.88 28.35 7.69
CA GLY A 24 30.78 28.90 6.68
C GLY A 24 30.61 28.23 5.31
N ALA A 25 30.57 26.90 5.26
CA ALA A 25 30.35 26.15 4.03
C ALA A 25 28.97 26.43 3.40
N PHE A 26 27.94 26.61 4.24
CA PHE A 26 26.62 27.00 3.79
C PHE A 26 26.61 28.43 3.22
N LEU A 27 27.25 29.40 3.90
CA LEU A 27 27.44 30.76 3.39
C LEU A 27 28.17 30.77 2.04
N ASP A 28 29.23 29.99 1.88
CA ASP A 28 29.95 29.86 0.61
C ASP A 28 29.05 29.35 -0.52
N THR A 29 28.16 28.43 -0.20
CA THR A 29 27.18 27.91 -1.16
C THR A 29 26.14 28.96 -1.51
N CYS A 30 25.66 29.74 -0.52
CA CYS A 30 24.83 30.91 -0.76
C CYS A 30 25.50 31.92 -1.72
N ARG A 31 26.77 32.28 -1.49
CA ARG A 31 27.54 33.19 -2.38
C ARG A 31 27.63 32.66 -3.81
N ARG A 32 27.93 31.37 -3.98
CA ARG A 32 28.00 30.70 -5.30
C ARG A 32 26.66 30.70 -6.03
N LEU A 33 25.56 30.60 -5.28
CA LEU A 33 24.20 30.68 -5.83
C LEU A 33 23.71 32.13 -5.95
N SER A 34 24.56 33.12 -5.65
CA SER A 34 24.23 34.55 -5.62
C SER A 34 23.04 34.86 -4.70
N LEU A 35 22.99 34.19 -3.55
CA LEU A 35 22.00 34.38 -2.49
C LEU A 35 22.64 35.15 -1.33
N PRO A 36 22.23 36.41 -1.07
CA PRO A 36 22.63 37.14 0.12
C PRO A 36 22.20 36.41 1.39
N ALA A 37 23.13 36.25 2.32
CA ALA A 37 22.89 35.62 3.62
C ALA A 37 23.78 36.28 4.69
N ALA A 38 23.31 36.28 5.94
CA ALA A 38 24.05 36.82 7.08
C ALA A 38 24.12 35.79 8.21
N LEU A 39 25.28 35.67 8.86
CA LEU A 39 25.49 34.77 9.97
C LEU A 39 25.34 35.50 11.30
N GLU A 40 24.50 34.95 12.16
CA GLU A 40 24.30 35.37 13.54
C GLU A 40 24.88 34.32 14.48
N ARG A 41 25.63 34.73 15.50
CA ARG A 41 26.04 33.84 16.59
C ARG A 41 24.85 33.53 17.50
N SER A 42 24.62 32.27 17.84
CA SER A 42 23.48 31.84 18.67
C SER A 42 23.48 32.45 20.07
N ARG A 43 22.37 32.28 20.79
CA ARG A 43 22.22 32.76 22.18
C ARG A 43 23.25 32.16 23.14
N SER A 44 23.60 30.89 22.97
CA SER A 44 24.59 30.19 23.80
C SER A 44 26.03 30.54 23.41
N GLY A 45 26.25 31.03 22.19
CA GLY A 45 27.58 31.23 21.61
C GLY A 45 28.20 29.95 21.02
N ASN A 46 27.57 28.79 21.22
CA ASN A 46 28.04 27.48 20.77
C ASN A 46 27.32 26.98 19.50
N GLY A 47 26.83 27.92 18.70
CA GLY A 47 26.07 27.68 17.47
C GLY A 47 25.91 28.97 16.68
N GLY A 48 25.26 28.89 15.53
CA GLY A 48 24.96 30.05 14.69
C GLY A 48 23.77 29.82 13.77
N HIS A 49 23.10 30.92 13.42
CA HIS A 49 21.97 30.93 12.49
C HIS A 49 22.38 31.67 11.22
N VAL A 50 22.21 31.05 10.06
CA VAL A 50 22.36 31.72 8.77
C VAL A 50 20.98 32.22 8.32
N TRP A 51 20.86 33.54 8.15
CA TRP A 51 19.64 34.24 7.79
C TRP A 51 19.65 34.64 6.32
N LEU A 52 18.58 34.28 5.60
CA LEU A 52 18.27 34.76 4.26
C LEU A 52 17.00 35.61 4.34
N PHE A 53 17.06 36.85 3.86
CA PHE A 53 15.93 37.79 3.92
C PHE A 53 15.29 37.96 2.54
N PHE A 54 13.96 37.97 2.51
CA PHE A 54 13.18 38.11 1.29
C PHE A 54 12.65 39.54 1.13
N ALA A 55 12.65 40.05 -0.10
CA ALA A 55 12.15 41.39 -0.42
C ALA A 55 10.63 41.45 -0.26
N GLU A 56 9.96 40.37 -0.64
CA GLU A 56 8.51 40.16 -0.53
C GLU A 56 8.23 38.95 0.37
N ALA A 57 7.01 38.85 0.90
CA ALA A 57 6.58 37.65 1.60
C ALA A 57 6.52 36.47 0.61
N VAL A 58 7.20 35.37 0.94
CA VAL A 58 7.21 34.13 0.15
C VAL A 58 6.56 33.01 0.96
N SER A 59 5.94 32.02 0.30
CA SER A 59 5.36 30.89 1.02
C SER A 59 6.42 30.14 1.82
N ALA A 60 6.09 29.69 3.02
CA ALA A 60 7.02 28.96 3.88
C ALA A 60 7.55 27.69 3.17
N SER A 61 6.70 27.02 2.39
CA SER A 61 7.11 25.88 1.56
C SER A 61 8.20 26.26 0.54
N LEU A 62 8.05 27.39 -0.16
CA LEU A 62 9.01 27.85 -1.16
C LEU A 62 10.36 28.23 -0.50
N ALA A 63 10.33 28.97 0.61
CA ALA A 63 11.53 29.30 1.37
C ALA A 63 12.27 28.04 1.83
N ARG A 64 11.56 27.04 2.33
CA ARG A 64 12.15 25.77 2.78
C ARG A 64 12.71 24.95 1.63
N LYS A 65 12.06 24.91 0.46
CA LYS A 65 12.62 24.27 -0.74
C LYS A 65 13.95 24.91 -1.14
N LEU A 66 14.06 26.24 -1.09
CA LEU A 66 15.31 26.95 -1.30
C LEU A 66 16.38 26.51 -0.29
N GLY A 67 16.07 26.53 1.01
CA GLY A 67 16.99 26.09 2.05
C GLY A 67 17.48 24.65 1.88
N SER A 68 16.58 23.75 1.49
CA SER A 68 16.90 22.34 1.23
C SER A 68 17.83 22.18 0.04
N TYR A 69 17.62 22.96 -1.02
CA TYR A 69 18.50 22.97 -2.18
C TYR A 69 19.90 23.48 -1.81
N VAL A 70 20.00 24.59 -1.09
CA VAL A 70 21.31 25.12 -0.64
C VAL A 70 22.02 24.11 0.26
N LEU A 71 21.32 23.44 1.18
CA LEU A 71 21.88 22.36 2.00
C LEU A 71 22.36 21.19 1.13
N THR A 72 21.59 20.79 0.12
CA THR A 72 21.97 19.71 -0.80
C THR A 72 23.28 20.04 -1.52
N GLU A 73 23.40 21.25 -2.07
CA GLU A 73 24.62 21.75 -2.74
C GLU A 73 25.79 21.93 -1.77
N THR A 74 25.53 22.30 -0.51
CA THR A 74 26.54 22.42 0.53
C THR A 74 27.11 21.04 0.88
N MET A 75 26.24 20.05 1.08
CA MET A 75 26.64 18.68 1.38
C MET A 75 27.41 18.02 0.24
N GLU A 76 27.22 18.42 -1.02
CA GLU A 76 28.05 17.91 -2.14
C GLU A 76 29.54 18.22 -1.93
N ARG A 77 29.86 19.29 -1.22
CA ARG A 77 31.24 19.73 -0.96
C ARG A 77 31.71 19.45 0.46
N ARG A 78 30.78 19.41 1.42
CA ARG A 78 31.06 19.17 2.84
C ARG A 78 30.01 18.24 3.46
N PRO A 79 30.16 16.91 3.31
CA PRO A 79 29.25 15.92 3.88
C PRO A 79 29.12 16.00 5.40
N GLU A 80 30.12 16.55 6.11
CA GLU A 80 30.16 16.72 7.56
C GLU A 80 28.98 17.52 8.13
N VAL A 81 28.38 18.40 7.32
CA VAL A 81 27.16 19.14 7.68
C VAL A 81 26.00 18.20 8.06
N GLY A 82 26.01 16.97 7.51
CA GLY A 82 25.10 15.89 7.89
C GLY A 82 23.64 16.09 7.45
N PHE A 83 22.87 14.99 7.44
CA PHE A 83 21.45 15.02 7.06
C PHE A 83 20.54 15.67 8.12
N GLY A 84 20.99 15.80 9.36
CA GLY A 84 20.20 16.46 10.43
C GLY A 84 19.95 17.95 10.17
N SER A 85 20.77 18.60 9.34
CA SER A 85 20.66 20.01 9.00
C SER A 85 19.39 20.34 8.18
N TYR A 86 18.79 19.35 7.48
CA TYR A 86 17.51 19.55 6.77
C TYR A 86 16.31 19.80 7.68
N ASP A 87 16.41 19.40 8.95
CA ASP A 87 15.35 19.54 9.95
C ASP A 87 15.49 20.85 10.77
N ARG A 88 16.53 21.65 10.50
CA ARG A 88 16.91 22.88 11.21
C ARG A 88 16.62 24.16 10.42
N LEU A 89 15.63 24.11 9.52
CA LEU A 89 15.17 25.26 8.74
C LEU A 89 14.01 25.96 9.46
N PHE A 90 14.02 27.29 9.50
CA PHE A 90 12.95 28.12 10.06
C PHE A 90 12.42 29.07 8.96
N PRO A 91 11.14 28.97 8.55
CA PRO A 91 10.07 28.16 9.15
C PRO A 91 10.31 26.64 9.11
N ASN A 92 9.94 25.95 10.20
CA ASN A 92 10.13 24.49 10.36
C ASN A 92 9.05 23.65 9.64
N GLN A 93 7.96 24.30 9.23
CA GLN A 93 6.75 23.68 8.70
C GLN A 93 6.19 24.55 7.57
N ASP A 94 5.48 23.92 6.63
CA ASP A 94 4.94 24.62 5.44
C ASP A 94 3.67 25.42 5.75
N THR A 95 2.94 25.02 6.81
CA THR A 95 1.63 25.58 7.18
C THR A 95 1.54 25.71 8.70
N LEU A 96 0.82 26.72 9.22
CA LEU A 96 0.49 26.82 10.64
C LEU A 96 -0.80 26.04 10.97
N PRO A 97 -0.83 25.22 12.04
CA PRO A 97 -2.08 24.67 12.54
C PRO A 97 -2.97 25.80 13.10
N LYS A 98 -4.31 25.68 12.95
CA LYS A 98 -5.25 26.66 13.51
C LYS A 98 -5.05 26.77 15.02
N GLY A 99 -4.75 27.98 15.52
CA GLY A 99 -4.53 28.26 16.94
C GLY A 99 -3.16 27.87 17.51
N GLY A 100 -2.26 27.29 16.72
CA GLY A 100 -0.92 26.90 17.17
C GLY A 100 0.15 27.95 16.90
N PHE A 101 1.00 28.23 17.89
CA PHE A 101 2.29 28.87 17.66
C PHE A 101 3.25 27.79 17.14
N GLY A 102 3.74 27.90 15.89
CA GLY A 102 4.71 26.94 15.31
C GLY A 102 6.03 26.87 16.10
N ASN A 103 7.06 26.20 15.57
CA ASN A 103 8.36 26.18 16.28
C ASN A 103 8.91 27.60 16.43
N LEU A 104 9.36 27.91 17.64
CA LEU A 104 9.91 29.21 17.99
C LEU A 104 11.41 29.25 17.72
N ILE A 105 11.86 30.35 17.13
CA ILE A 105 13.27 30.72 17.01
C ILE A 105 13.48 32.02 17.78
N ALA A 106 14.60 32.13 18.49
CA ALA A 106 14.99 33.39 19.11
C ALA A 106 15.45 34.36 18.01
N LEU A 107 14.88 35.57 17.98
CA LEU A 107 15.33 36.59 17.03
C LEU A 107 16.69 37.17 17.45
N PRO A 108 17.48 37.66 16.48
CA PRO A 108 18.75 38.33 16.74
C PRO A 108 18.63 39.56 17.63
N LEU A 109 19.76 40.01 18.17
CA LEU A 109 19.93 41.23 18.96
C LEU A 109 19.18 41.24 20.29
N GLN A 110 19.00 40.06 20.89
CA GLN A 110 18.38 39.90 22.22
C GLN A 110 19.23 40.62 23.28
N LYS A 111 18.63 41.55 24.04
CA LYS A 111 19.34 42.52 24.89
C LYS A 111 20.42 41.90 25.79
N GLN A 112 20.10 40.80 26.48
CA GLN A 112 20.99 40.20 27.48
C GLN A 112 22.12 39.42 26.81
N ALA A 113 21.82 38.57 25.83
CA ALA A 113 22.82 37.81 25.08
C ALA A 113 23.77 38.74 24.32
N ARG A 114 23.25 39.85 23.77
CA ARG A 114 24.04 40.87 23.08
C ARG A 114 25.12 41.51 23.95
N GLN A 115 24.89 41.67 25.26
CA GLN A 115 25.90 42.22 26.17
C GLN A 115 27.14 41.32 26.29
N TRP A 116 26.98 40.02 26.02
CA TRP A 116 28.08 39.05 25.95
C TRP A 116 28.53 38.76 24.52
N GLY A 117 28.12 39.59 23.57
CA GLY A 117 28.41 39.43 22.15
C GLY A 117 27.61 38.30 21.48
N ASN A 118 26.64 37.68 22.12
CA ASN A 118 25.81 36.63 21.51
C ASN A 118 24.57 37.24 20.84
N THR A 119 23.88 36.48 19.97
CA THR A 119 22.79 37.00 19.12
C THR A 119 23.17 38.23 18.30
N VAL A 120 24.41 38.29 17.82
CA VAL A 120 24.89 39.37 16.96
C VAL A 120 25.36 38.78 15.64
N PHE A 121 25.24 39.56 14.58
CA PHE A 121 25.81 39.24 13.28
C PHE A 121 27.32 39.36 13.34
N VAL A 122 27.97 38.41 12.68
CA VAL A 122 29.42 38.26 12.64
C VAL A 122 29.94 38.26 11.20
N ASP A 123 31.18 38.67 11.03
CA ASP A 123 31.90 38.61 9.76
C ASP A 123 32.41 37.20 9.44
N GLU A 124 33.14 37.06 8.33
CA GLU A 124 33.70 35.79 7.85
C GLU A 124 34.77 35.22 8.80
N GLN A 125 35.32 36.05 9.69
CA GLN A 125 36.26 35.68 10.74
C GLN A 125 35.53 35.43 12.08
N PHE A 126 34.20 35.33 12.07
CA PHE A 126 33.32 35.13 13.23
C PHE A 126 33.43 36.25 14.26
N LYS A 127 33.90 37.43 13.86
CA LYS A 127 33.99 38.60 14.73
C LYS A 127 32.69 39.42 14.63
N PRO A 128 32.12 39.86 15.76
CA PRO A 128 30.94 40.71 15.76
C PRO A 128 31.18 42.02 14.99
N TYR A 129 30.23 42.39 14.11
CA TYR A 129 30.24 43.71 13.51
C TYR A 129 30.04 44.81 14.57
N ALA A 130 30.80 45.90 14.45
CA ALA A 130 30.71 47.03 15.37
C ALA A 130 29.32 47.70 15.30
N ASP A 131 28.81 47.91 14.08
CA ASP A 131 27.47 48.44 13.85
C ASP A 131 26.58 47.39 13.17
N GLN A 132 25.81 46.69 14.00
CA GLN A 132 24.86 45.66 13.60
C GLN A 132 23.76 46.18 12.65
N TRP A 133 23.33 47.44 12.83
CA TRP A 133 22.23 48.01 12.06
C TRP A 133 22.67 48.42 10.67
N SER A 134 23.89 48.96 10.54
CA SER A 134 24.47 49.30 9.24
C SER A 134 24.55 48.09 8.32
N VAL A 135 24.98 46.93 8.85
CA VAL A 135 25.11 45.68 8.09
C VAL A 135 23.75 45.15 7.67
N LEU A 136 22.78 45.14 8.58
CA LEU A 136 21.41 44.71 8.27
C LEU A 136 20.72 45.62 7.24
N ALA A 137 20.98 46.93 7.30
CA ALA A 137 20.45 47.89 6.33
C ALA A 137 21.08 47.74 4.94
N ALA A 138 22.37 47.37 4.89
CA ALA A 138 23.10 47.17 3.64
C ALA A 138 22.87 45.78 3.01
N LEU A 139 22.34 44.81 3.75
CA LEU A 139 22.17 43.43 3.28
C LEU A 139 21.09 43.35 2.19
N PRO A 140 21.43 42.92 0.96
CA PRO A 140 20.45 42.82 -0.13
C PRO A 140 19.40 41.75 0.20
N ARG A 141 18.15 42.01 -0.19
CA ARG A 141 17.04 41.06 -0.02
C ARG A 141 16.83 40.26 -1.29
N ILE A 142 16.48 38.98 -1.14
CA ILE A 142 16.22 38.07 -2.25
C ILE A 142 14.78 38.29 -2.76
N SER A 143 14.60 38.53 -4.05
CA SER A 143 13.25 38.70 -4.64
C SER A 143 12.52 37.37 -4.77
N ARG A 144 11.19 37.38 -4.73
CA ARG A 144 10.36 36.18 -4.93
C ARG A 144 10.68 35.46 -6.24
N VAL A 145 10.86 36.22 -7.33
CA VAL A 145 11.21 35.68 -8.65
C VAL A 145 12.54 34.92 -8.60
N GLN A 146 13.53 35.43 -7.88
CA GLN A 146 14.82 34.76 -7.72
C GLN A 146 14.68 33.45 -6.93
N VAL A 147 13.88 33.43 -5.87
CA VAL A 147 13.59 32.21 -5.10
C VAL A 147 12.92 31.16 -5.98
N GLU A 148 11.85 31.54 -6.69
CA GLU A 148 11.09 30.64 -7.57
C GLU A 148 11.97 30.07 -8.69
N ALA A 149 12.82 30.89 -9.31
CA ALA A 149 13.74 30.44 -10.35
C ALA A 149 14.74 29.39 -9.83
N ARG A 150 15.34 29.62 -8.66
CA ARG A 150 16.30 28.68 -8.05
C ARG A 150 15.64 27.37 -7.63
N VAL A 151 14.45 27.44 -7.04
CA VAL A 151 13.69 26.24 -6.64
C VAL A 151 13.26 25.45 -7.88
N ARG A 152 12.79 26.12 -8.94
CA ARG A 152 12.38 25.46 -10.19
C ARG A 152 13.56 24.74 -10.86
N ASP A 153 14.73 25.37 -10.91
CA ASP A 153 15.96 24.75 -11.43
C ASP A 153 16.35 23.51 -10.59
N ALA A 154 16.26 23.62 -9.26
CA ALA A 154 16.52 22.51 -8.35
C ALA A 154 15.49 21.37 -8.49
N GLU A 155 14.21 21.67 -8.69
CA GLU A 155 13.15 20.68 -8.93
C GLU A 155 13.35 19.96 -10.27
N ALA A 156 13.66 20.71 -11.33
CA ALA A 156 13.96 20.15 -12.66
C ALA A 156 15.17 19.20 -12.63
N LYS A 157 16.18 19.52 -11.82
CA LYS A 157 17.38 18.68 -11.62
C LYS A 157 17.20 17.61 -10.53
N GLY A 158 16.09 17.61 -9.80
CA GLY A 158 15.85 16.70 -8.69
C GLY A 158 16.77 16.89 -7.48
N ARG A 159 17.30 18.10 -7.26
CA ARG A 159 18.28 18.41 -6.21
C ARG A 159 17.71 19.09 -4.97
N VAL A 160 16.39 19.16 -4.82
CA VAL A 160 15.78 19.80 -3.64
C VAL A 160 16.13 19.05 -2.35
N VAL A 161 16.18 17.71 -2.37
CA VAL A 161 16.58 16.88 -1.22
C VAL A 161 17.66 15.86 -1.59
N GLY A 162 17.91 15.62 -2.89
CA GLY A 162 19.00 14.76 -3.37
C GLY A 162 18.89 13.26 -3.05
N VAL A 163 17.81 12.80 -2.40
CA VAL A 163 17.61 11.43 -1.89
C VAL A 163 16.28 10.86 -2.43
N PRO A 164 16.19 9.54 -2.74
CA PRO A 164 14.95 8.93 -3.24
C PRO A 164 13.80 8.98 -2.22
N MET A 165 12.57 9.15 -2.71
CA MET A 165 11.36 8.95 -1.93
C MET A 165 11.04 7.45 -1.88
N ALA A 166 10.76 6.92 -0.70
CA ALA A 166 10.28 5.55 -0.57
C ALA A 166 8.92 5.45 -1.30
N VAL A 167 8.92 4.92 -2.52
CA VAL A 167 7.70 4.77 -3.33
C VAL A 167 6.79 3.75 -2.63
N ALA A 168 5.51 4.07 -2.49
CA ALA A 168 4.52 3.20 -1.87
C ALA A 168 3.95 2.13 -2.83
N ASP A 169 4.39 2.12 -4.10
CA ASP A 169 3.81 1.26 -5.13
C ASP A 169 4.48 -0.11 -5.19
N GLU A 170 3.72 -1.11 -4.76
CA GLU A 170 3.97 -2.52 -5.02
C GLU A 170 3.73 -2.89 -6.51
N ASP A 171 3.15 -1.99 -7.31
CA ASP A 171 2.70 -2.25 -8.69
C ASP A 171 3.68 -1.77 -9.79
N ALA A 172 4.92 -1.41 -9.44
CA ALA A 172 5.96 -1.32 -10.46
C ALA A 172 6.30 -2.75 -10.92
N ASP A 173 5.89 -3.13 -12.14
CA ASP A 173 6.03 -4.49 -12.66
C ASP A 173 7.48 -5.04 -12.65
N ARG A 174 8.50 -4.18 -12.52
CA ARG A 174 9.93 -4.56 -12.42
C ARG A 174 10.80 -3.51 -11.68
N PRO A 175 10.64 -3.28 -10.36
CA PRO A 175 11.40 -2.26 -9.63
C PRO A 175 12.90 -2.60 -9.54
N TRP A 176 13.28 -3.88 -9.61
CA TRP A 176 14.68 -4.35 -9.65
C TRP A 176 15.39 -4.10 -11.00
N THR A 177 14.67 -3.62 -12.01
CA THR A 177 15.25 -3.13 -13.28
C THR A 177 15.36 -1.61 -13.35
N ALA A 178 14.82 -0.87 -12.38
CA ALA A 178 14.93 0.57 -12.35
C ALA A 178 16.35 0.97 -11.88
N PRO A 179 17.13 1.72 -12.70
CA PRO A 179 18.38 2.30 -12.22
C PRO A 179 18.09 3.31 -11.10
N PRO A 180 18.96 3.43 -10.07
CA PRO A 180 18.66 4.16 -8.84
C PRO A 180 18.31 5.65 -9.00
N SER A 181 18.76 6.32 -10.06
CA SER A 181 18.70 7.78 -10.08
C SER A 181 17.46 8.36 -10.77
N ARG A 182 17.05 7.90 -11.96
CA ARG A 182 16.24 8.73 -12.88
C ARG A 182 16.71 10.21 -12.95
N ARG A 183 17.97 10.50 -12.58
CA ARG A 183 18.50 11.83 -12.31
C ARG A 183 19.98 11.88 -12.67
N TYR A 184 20.38 13.03 -13.18
CA TYR A 184 21.74 13.38 -13.59
C TYR A 184 22.59 13.68 -12.34
N GLU A 185 23.55 12.82 -12.01
CA GLU A 185 24.58 13.11 -11.00
C GLU A 185 25.73 13.88 -11.68
N PRO A 186 26.13 15.05 -11.16
CA PRO A 186 27.19 15.86 -11.76
C PRO A 186 28.52 15.10 -11.71
N PRO A 187 29.39 15.22 -12.74
CA PRO A 187 30.71 14.62 -12.71
C PRO A 187 31.51 15.07 -11.48
N ILE A 188 32.26 14.16 -10.87
CA ILE A 188 33.18 14.51 -9.78
C ILE A 188 34.37 15.23 -10.42
N LEU A 189 34.52 16.53 -10.11
CA LEU A 189 35.59 17.38 -10.64
C LEU A 189 36.90 17.27 -9.84
N GLU A 190 36.85 16.62 -8.68
CA GLU A 190 37.98 16.41 -7.78
C GLU A 190 38.78 15.16 -8.17
N PRO A 191 40.10 15.10 -7.85
CA PRO A 191 40.91 13.92 -8.12
C PRO A 191 40.35 12.72 -7.35
N LEU A 192 39.98 11.67 -8.09
CA LEU A 192 39.48 10.43 -7.53
C LEU A 192 40.65 9.51 -7.12
N PRO A 193 40.50 8.76 -6.01
CA PRO A 193 41.49 7.76 -5.65
C PRO A 193 41.55 6.66 -6.71
N GLN A 194 42.75 6.14 -7.01
CA GLN A 194 42.90 5.01 -7.94
C GLN A 194 42.27 3.72 -7.41
N SER A 195 42.29 3.56 -6.08
CA SER A 195 41.69 2.42 -5.40
C SER A 195 41.05 2.85 -4.09
N LEU A 196 39.99 2.13 -3.70
CA LEU A 196 39.32 2.28 -2.43
C LEU A 196 39.15 0.90 -1.79
N GLU A 197 39.54 0.77 -0.53
CA GLU A 197 39.36 -0.47 0.23
C GLU A 197 38.00 -0.49 0.94
N PHE A 198 37.28 -1.59 0.80
CA PHE A 198 36.09 -1.93 1.56
C PHE A 198 36.44 -3.02 2.56
N ILE A 199 36.35 -2.69 3.85
CA ILE A 199 36.46 -3.67 4.94
C ILE A 199 35.05 -4.18 5.23
N LEU A 200 34.77 -5.42 4.86
CA LEU A 200 33.48 -6.05 5.10
C LEU A 200 33.49 -6.70 6.48
N ALA A 201 32.64 -6.24 7.39
CA ALA A 201 32.39 -6.89 8.68
C ALA A 201 30.88 -6.93 8.94
N ASP A 202 30.40 -6.47 10.10
CA ASP A 202 28.97 -6.23 10.32
C ASP A 202 28.43 -5.08 9.44
N GLN A 203 29.28 -4.13 9.08
CA GLN A 203 29.01 -3.09 8.09
C GLN A 203 30.11 -3.03 7.03
N ILE A 204 29.95 -2.17 6.02
CA ILE A 204 30.99 -1.87 5.04
C ILE A 204 31.76 -0.66 5.53
N TYR A 205 32.98 -0.86 6.00
CA TYR A 205 33.83 0.23 6.48
C TYR A 205 34.74 0.75 5.36
N ILE A 206 34.81 2.08 5.27
CA ILE A 206 35.57 2.82 4.26
C ILE A 206 36.42 3.87 4.99
N ALA A 207 37.73 3.87 4.77
CA ALA A 207 38.62 4.85 5.40
C ALA A 207 38.33 6.29 4.93
N ARG A 208 38.37 7.25 5.86
CA ARG A 208 38.06 8.67 5.56
C ARG A 208 39.24 9.45 5.00
N GLU A 209 40.47 9.05 5.32
CA GLU A 209 41.71 9.82 5.08
C GLU A 209 41.92 10.21 3.61
N ASN A 210 41.37 9.44 2.67
CA ASN A 210 41.49 9.66 1.22
C ASN A 210 40.15 9.62 0.47
N LEU A 211 39.04 9.90 1.16
CA LEU A 211 37.71 9.86 0.56
C LEU A 211 37.24 11.27 0.19
N PRO A 212 37.20 11.64 -1.11
CA PRO A 212 36.74 12.96 -1.53
C PRO A 212 35.33 13.25 -1.01
N PRO A 213 35.03 14.49 -0.58
CA PRO A 213 33.73 14.88 -0.07
C PRO A 213 32.56 14.49 -1.00
N THR A 214 32.71 14.67 -2.31
CA THR A 214 31.67 14.29 -3.29
C THR A 214 31.41 12.79 -3.31
N LEU A 215 32.48 11.98 -3.30
CA LEU A 215 32.39 10.51 -3.27
C LEU A 215 31.79 10.02 -1.95
N ARG A 216 32.18 10.63 -0.82
CA ARG A 216 31.59 10.36 0.49
C ARG A 216 30.09 10.64 0.50
N ASN A 217 29.64 11.78 -0.03
CA ASN A 217 28.20 12.09 -0.11
C ASN A 217 27.45 11.05 -0.96
N ARG A 218 27.99 10.68 -2.13
CA ARG A 218 27.38 9.64 -2.98
C ARG A 218 27.21 8.32 -2.24
N LEU A 219 28.24 7.88 -1.52
CA LEU A 219 28.21 6.67 -0.71
C LEU A 219 27.20 6.76 0.44
N LEU A 220 27.14 7.90 1.15
CA LEU A 220 26.17 8.16 2.22
C LEU A 220 24.72 8.10 1.70
N ARG A 221 24.46 8.63 0.50
CA ARG A 221 23.12 8.62 -0.11
C ARG A 221 22.62 7.21 -0.43
N LEU A 222 23.50 6.22 -0.62
CA LEU A 222 23.11 4.81 -0.79
C LEU A 222 22.39 4.26 0.45
N ALA A 223 22.73 4.81 1.63
CA ALA A 223 22.19 4.42 2.91
C ALA A 223 21.12 5.40 3.43
N ALA A 224 20.54 6.25 2.56
CA ALA A 224 19.57 7.26 2.95
C ALA A 224 18.30 7.24 2.09
N PHE A 225 17.15 7.56 2.70
CA PHE A 225 15.86 7.71 2.02
C PHE A 225 15.00 8.79 2.69
N GLN A 226 14.10 9.40 1.94
CA GLN A 226 13.16 10.39 2.50
C GLN A 226 12.14 9.72 3.42
N ASN A 227 11.86 10.30 4.60
CA ASN A 227 10.93 9.76 5.58
C ASN A 227 9.46 10.08 5.23
N PRO A 228 8.64 9.11 4.77
CA PRO A 228 7.28 9.39 4.32
C PRO A 228 6.36 9.91 5.44
N GLU A 229 6.65 9.57 6.69
CA GLU A 229 5.90 10.07 7.85
C GLU A 229 6.05 11.60 8.00
N PHE A 230 7.25 12.14 7.73
CA PHE A 230 7.49 13.57 7.75
C PHE A 230 6.63 14.29 6.71
N TYR A 231 6.66 13.82 5.46
CA TYR A 231 5.90 14.43 4.36
C TYR A 231 4.38 14.28 4.56
N ARG A 232 3.92 13.14 5.12
CA ARG A 232 2.51 12.93 5.46
C ARG A 232 2.06 13.85 6.59
N ALA A 233 2.86 13.99 7.66
CA ALA A 233 2.55 14.91 8.75
C ALA A 233 2.48 16.35 8.23
N GLN A 234 3.44 16.74 7.38
CA GLN A 234 3.47 18.04 6.72
C GLN A 234 2.23 18.28 5.85
N SER A 235 1.83 17.32 5.00
CA SER A 235 0.65 17.48 4.13
C SER A 235 -0.66 17.56 4.92
N MET A 236 -0.74 16.89 6.08
CA MET A 236 -1.90 16.91 6.98
C MET A 236 -1.86 18.07 7.98
N ARG A 237 -0.88 18.98 7.86
CA ARG A 237 -0.68 20.13 8.77
C ARG A 237 -0.48 19.71 10.25
N LEU A 238 0.06 18.51 10.48
CA LEU A 238 0.38 17.98 11.80
C LEU A 238 1.83 18.31 12.22
N PRO A 239 2.16 18.28 13.53
CA PRO A 239 3.53 18.55 13.99
C PRO A 239 4.58 17.61 13.38
N THR A 240 5.61 18.20 12.78
CA THR A 240 6.79 17.50 12.24
C THR A 240 7.91 17.33 13.28
N TYR A 241 7.72 17.87 14.49
CA TYR A 241 8.68 17.74 15.59
C TYR A 241 9.00 16.27 15.89
N GLY A 242 10.29 15.96 16.02
CA GLY A 242 10.81 14.61 16.27
C GLY A 242 10.74 13.65 15.07
N LYS A 243 10.30 14.10 13.88
CA LYS A 243 10.27 13.30 12.65
C LYS A 243 11.38 13.78 11.73
N PRO A 244 12.47 13.04 11.53
CA PRO A 244 13.53 13.47 10.63
C PRO A 244 13.02 13.44 9.19
N ARG A 245 13.42 14.39 8.36
CA ARG A 245 13.02 14.44 6.95
C ARG A 245 13.71 13.36 6.09
N ILE A 246 14.93 13.00 6.45
CA ILE A 246 15.73 11.95 5.81
C ILE A 246 16.11 10.94 6.88
N ILE A 247 15.84 9.66 6.61
CA ILE A 247 16.35 8.55 7.41
C ILE A 247 17.63 8.07 6.72
N HIS A 248 18.71 7.95 7.49
CA HIS A 248 19.97 7.39 7.03
C HIS A 248 20.45 6.31 8.01
N CYS A 249 20.98 5.22 7.46
CA CYS A 249 21.45 4.06 8.22
C CYS A 249 22.98 3.93 8.21
N ALA A 250 23.70 4.91 7.63
CA ALA A 250 25.16 4.97 7.71
C ALA A 250 25.62 5.54 9.06
N GLU A 251 26.74 5.02 9.58
CA GLU A 251 27.40 5.57 10.77
C GLU A 251 28.72 6.24 10.38
N GLU A 252 28.99 7.39 10.98
CA GLU A 252 30.25 8.09 10.80
C GLU A 252 31.12 7.92 12.04
N HIS A 253 32.22 7.17 11.88
CA HIS A 253 33.25 7.07 12.90
C HIS A 253 34.35 8.10 12.63
N ARG A 254 35.24 8.28 13.61
CA ARG A 254 36.38 9.21 13.51
C ARG A 254 37.24 8.94 12.27
N LEU A 255 37.55 7.67 12.00
CA LEU A 255 38.44 7.27 10.89
C LEU A 255 37.73 6.58 9.73
N HIS A 256 36.48 6.12 9.93
CA HIS A 256 35.78 5.29 8.97
C HIS A 256 34.36 5.79 8.73
N LEU A 257 33.88 5.66 7.50
CA LEU A 257 32.48 5.67 7.14
C LEU A 257 31.96 4.22 7.14
N ALA A 258 30.86 3.95 7.84
CA ALA A 258 30.23 2.63 7.89
C ALA A 258 28.90 2.64 7.14
N LEU A 259 28.82 1.93 6.02
CA LEU A 259 27.58 1.75 5.26
C LEU A 259 26.90 0.43 5.64
N PRO A 260 25.56 0.35 5.57
CA PRO A 260 24.86 -0.93 5.70
C PRO A 260 25.35 -1.95 4.66
N ARG A 261 25.48 -3.21 5.06
CA ARG A 261 26.00 -4.29 4.21
C ARG A 261 25.20 -4.53 2.93
N GLY A 262 23.91 -4.24 2.97
CA GLY A 262 23.02 -4.38 1.82
C GLY A 262 23.32 -3.40 0.69
N CYS A 263 24.08 -2.33 0.95
CA CYS A 263 24.51 -1.35 -0.05
C CYS A 263 25.77 -1.78 -0.84
N LEU A 264 26.31 -2.99 -0.62
CA LEU A 264 27.58 -3.44 -1.20
C LEU A 264 27.55 -3.49 -2.73
N ASP A 265 26.45 -3.99 -3.31
CA ASP A 265 26.31 -4.13 -4.76
C ASP A 265 26.29 -2.73 -5.42
N GLU A 266 25.55 -1.79 -4.84
CA GLU A 266 25.48 -0.40 -5.29
C GLU A 266 26.80 0.34 -5.06
N ALA A 267 27.45 0.17 -3.92
CA ALA A 267 28.74 0.81 -3.65
C ALA A 267 29.81 0.35 -4.65
N ARG A 268 29.84 -0.95 -4.99
CA ARG A 268 30.72 -1.50 -6.04
C ARG A 268 30.39 -0.92 -7.41
N ARG A 269 29.10 -0.77 -7.73
CA ARG A 269 28.67 -0.15 -8.99
C ARG A 269 29.13 1.30 -9.09
N VAL A 270 29.00 2.09 -8.03
CA VAL A 270 29.50 3.48 -7.98
C VAL A 270 31.01 3.53 -8.24
N LEU A 271 31.80 2.64 -7.64
CA LEU A 271 33.24 2.58 -7.92
C LEU A 271 33.53 2.21 -9.38
N GLN A 272 32.80 1.25 -9.95
CA GLN A 272 32.95 0.85 -11.35
C GLN A 272 32.64 1.99 -12.31
N GLU A 273 31.54 2.70 -12.10
CA GLU A 273 31.13 3.86 -12.89
C GLU A 273 32.18 4.98 -12.85
N LEU A 274 32.80 5.18 -11.68
CA LEU A 274 33.87 6.16 -11.46
C LEU A 274 35.27 5.63 -11.81
N LYS A 275 35.38 4.39 -12.30
CA LYS A 275 36.64 3.71 -12.64
C LYS A 275 37.64 3.63 -11.46
N ILE A 276 37.14 3.53 -10.25
CA ILE A 276 37.93 3.33 -9.03
C ILE A 276 38.07 1.83 -8.76
N LYS A 277 39.29 1.35 -8.50
CA LYS A 277 39.52 -0.05 -8.16
C LYS A 277 39.04 -0.35 -6.73
N GLY A 278 37.97 -1.14 -6.60
CA GLY A 278 37.50 -1.63 -5.30
C GLY A 278 38.36 -2.80 -4.80
N VAL A 279 39.06 -2.62 -3.68
CA VAL A 279 39.77 -3.69 -2.96
C VAL A 279 38.90 -4.15 -1.80
N VAL A 280 38.78 -5.46 -1.58
CA VAL A 280 37.92 -6.00 -0.53
C VAL A 280 38.79 -6.71 0.49
N ARG A 281 38.67 -6.28 1.75
CA ARG A 281 39.17 -6.99 2.92
C ARG A 281 37.98 -7.59 3.66
N ASP A 282 37.87 -8.90 3.67
CA ASP A 282 36.73 -9.59 4.28
C ASP A 282 37.05 -9.99 5.73
N GLU A 283 36.46 -9.27 6.67
CA GLU A 283 36.52 -9.48 8.13
C GLU A 283 35.19 -10.04 8.66
N ARG A 284 34.29 -10.47 7.77
CA ARG A 284 33.03 -11.11 8.17
C ARG A 284 33.33 -12.46 8.80
N PHE A 285 32.46 -12.87 9.71
CA PHE A 285 32.51 -14.20 10.26
C PHE A 285 31.95 -15.19 9.23
N ALA A 286 32.83 -16.04 8.67
CA ALA A 286 32.47 -17.03 7.66
C ALA A 286 31.59 -18.16 8.23
N GLY A 287 31.61 -18.34 9.56
CA GLY A 287 30.87 -19.39 10.25
C GLY A 287 31.72 -20.59 10.64
N ILE A 288 31.14 -21.42 11.50
CA ILE A 288 31.67 -22.74 11.88
C ILE A 288 30.94 -23.78 11.01
N PRO A 289 31.63 -24.79 10.44
CA PRO A 289 30.98 -25.84 9.66
C PRO A 289 29.82 -26.50 10.42
N LEU A 290 28.67 -26.60 9.76
CA LEU A 290 27.46 -27.23 10.27
C LEU A 290 27.13 -28.44 9.39
N ASP A 291 27.28 -29.64 9.95
CA ASP A 291 26.98 -30.90 9.26
C ASP A 291 25.48 -31.22 9.31
N VAL A 292 24.74 -30.74 8.30
CA VAL A 292 23.31 -31.00 8.13
C VAL A 292 22.99 -31.22 6.66
N SER A 293 22.04 -32.10 6.37
CA SER A 293 21.54 -32.38 5.03
C SER A 293 20.06 -32.04 4.93
N PHE A 294 19.61 -31.60 3.76
CA PHE A 294 18.19 -31.34 3.54
C PHE A 294 17.44 -32.65 3.22
N CYS A 295 16.48 -33.01 4.06
CA CYS A 295 15.72 -34.27 4.00
C CYS A 295 14.36 -34.14 3.27
N GLY A 296 14.16 -33.08 2.49
CA GLY A 296 12.91 -32.84 1.76
C GLY A 296 13.10 -32.68 0.24
N ALA A 297 12.00 -32.36 -0.45
CA ALA A 297 12.02 -31.96 -1.86
C ALA A 297 11.41 -30.57 -2.01
N LEU A 298 12.12 -29.66 -2.70
CA LEU A 298 11.57 -28.36 -3.07
C LEU A 298 10.61 -28.53 -4.26
N ARG A 299 9.53 -27.73 -4.26
CA ARG A 299 8.65 -27.60 -5.43
C ARG A 299 9.40 -26.85 -6.54
N LEU A 300 8.97 -27.03 -7.79
CA LEU A 300 9.60 -26.38 -8.97
C LEU A 300 9.75 -24.85 -8.80
N GLU A 301 8.71 -24.17 -8.31
CA GLU A 301 8.75 -22.72 -8.05
C GLU A 301 9.69 -22.34 -6.89
N GLN A 302 9.81 -23.20 -5.88
CA GLN A 302 10.72 -23.00 -4.76
C GLN A 302 12.17 -23.20 -5.17
N GLN A 303 12.43 -24.14 -6.09
CA GLN A 303 13.77 -24.42 -6.61
C GLN A 303 14.37 -23.17 -7.29
N ALA A 304 13.60 -22.53 -8.18
CA ALA A 304 14.03 -21.29 -8.84
C ALA A 304 14.34 -20.16 -7.84
N ALA A 305 13.50 -20.02 -6.80
CA ALA A 305 13.74 -19.05 -5.74
C ALA A 305 14.99 -19.39 -4.90
N ALA A 306 15.18 -20.67 -4.56
CA ALA A 306 16.29 -21.15 -3.75
C ALA A 306 17.63 -20.95 -4.47
N GLU A 307 17.70 -21.30 -5.75
CA GLU A 307 18.89 -21.09 -6.59
C GLU A 307 19.20 -19.61 -6.78
N ALA A 308 18.19 -18.75 -6.98
CA ALA A 308 18.37 -17.32 -7.06
C ALA A 308 18.95 -16.75 -5.75
N MET A 309 18.45 -17.18 -4.60
CA MET A 309 18.98 -16.77 -3.29
C MET A 309 20.40 -17.29 -3.05
N LEU A 310 20.71 -18.55 -3.41
CA LEU A 310 22.01 -19.19 -3.16
C LEU A 310 23.17 -18.49 -3.88
N ARG A 311 22.93 -17.88 -5.05
CA ARG A 311 23.93 -17.12 -5.82
C ARG A 311 24.47 -15.89 -5.10
N HIS A 312 23.76 -15.40 -4.08
CA HIS A 312 24.11 -14.16 -3.39
C HIS A 312 24.35 -14.40 -1.90
N GLU A 313 25.37 -13.78 -1.33
CA GLU A 313 25.67 -13.90 0.10
C GLU A 313 24.62 -13.20 0.97
N THR A 314 24.07 -12.08 0.46
CA THR A 314 23.01 -11.32 1.10
C THR A 314 21.81 -11.14 0.16
N GLY A 315 20.61 -11.19 0.71
CA GLY A 315 19.41 -10.92 -0.08
C GLY A 315 18.10 -11.10 0.67
N VAL A 316 17.03 -10.64 0.01
CA VAL A 316 15.66 -10.79 0.51
C VAL A 316 14.82 -11.65 -0.45
N LEU A 317 14.12 -12.63 0.11
CA LEU A 317 13.05 -13.38 -0.55
C LEU A 317 11.71 -12.73 -0.20
N SER A 318 11.05 -12.17 -1.21
CA SER A 318 9.69 -11.64 -1.10
C SER A 318 8.70 -12.67 -1.65
N ALA A 319 8.08 -13.43 -0.76
CA ALA A 319 7.21 -14.54 -1.14
C ALA A 319 5.99 -14.65 -0.22
N THR A 320 4.81 -14.87 -0.80
CA THR A 320 3.53 -14.96 -0.07
C THR A 320 3.59 -16.00 1.05
N THR A 321 2.68 -15.85 2.02
CA THR A 321 2.40 -16.90 2.99
C THR A 321 1.95 -18.19 2.26
N ALA A 322 2.33 -19.35 2.81
CA ALA A 322 2.19 -20.66 2.17
C ALA A 322 3.11 -20.97 0.96
N PHE A 323 4.01 -20.07 0.53
CA PHE A 323 5.09 -20.41 -0.42
C PHE A 323 6.10 -21.42 0.16
N GLY A 324 6.16 -21.56 1.49
CA GLY A 324 7.12 -22.44 2.16
C GLY A 324 8.49 -21.79 2.40
N LYS A 325 8.49 -20.51 2.82
CA LYS A 325 9.70 -19.74 3.15
C LYS A 325 10.64 -20.49 4.10
N THR A 326 10.09 -21.11 5.15
CA THR A 326 10.84 -21.90 6.13
C THR A 326 11.51 -23.14 5.51
N VAL A 327 10.83 -23.81 4.56
CA VAL A 327 11.40 -24.98 3.87
C VAL A 327 12.56 -24.57 2.97
N LEU A 328 12.38 -23.48 2.20
CA LEU A 328 13.45 -22.90 1.39
C LEU A 328 14.63 -22.44 2.26
N ALA A 329 14.35 -21.85 3.42
CA ALA A 329 15.39 -21.46 4.37
C ALA A 329 16.15 -22.65 4.96
N ALA A 330 15.46 -23.74 5.32
CA ALA A 330 16.11 -24.98 5.75
C ALA A 330 17.02 -25.53 4.64
N TRP A 331 16.57 -25.50 3.39
CA TRP A 331 17.42 -25.86 2.25
C TRP A 331 18.65 -24.95 2.13
N LEU A 332 18.49 -23.62 2.27
CA LEU A 332 19.62 -22.68 2.25
C LEU A 332 20.61 -22.95 3.40
N ILE A 333 20.14 -23.28 4.61
CA ILE A 333 20.99 -23.64 5.74
C ILE A 333 21.87 -24.85 5.39
N ALA A 334 21.27 -25.90 4.82
CA ALA A 334 22.00 -27.10 4.40
C ALA A 334 23.01 -26.79 3.29
N GLN A 335 22.65 -25.95 2.31
CA GLN A 335 23.56 -25.58 1.22
C GLN A 335 24.71 -24.67 1.67
N ARG A 336 24.46 -23.79 2.65
CA ARG A 336 25.51 -22.92 3.21
C ARG A 336 26.43 -23.68 4.16
N GLY A 337 25.91 -24.68 4.88
CA GLY A 337 26.72 -25.60 5.70
C GLY A 337 27.48 -24.91 6.83
N VAL A 338 26.98 -23.80 7.36
CA VAL A 338 27.62 -23.04 8.45
C VAL A 338 26.63 -22.76 9.57
N ASN A 339 27.18 -22.48 10.75
CA ASN A 339 26.38 -22.17 11.91
C ASN A 339 25.44 -20.97 11.68
N THR A 340 24.17 -21.14 12.08
CA THR A 340 23.07 -20.29 11.67
C THR A 340 22.27 -19.78 12.86
N LEU A 341 21.97 -18.49 12.86
CA LEU A 341 20.99 -17.86 13.76
C LEU A 341 19.74 -17.46 12.97
N VAL A 342 18.59 -17.97 13.40
CA VAL A 342 17.29 -17.58 12.88
C VAL A 342 16.62 -16.61 13.85
N LEU A 343 16.33 -15.40 13.38
CA LEU A 343 15.62 -14.36 14.11
C LEU A 343 14.14 -14.40 13.79
N VAL A 344 13.32 -14.45 14.84
CA VAL A 344 11.86 -14.36 14.75
C VAL A 344 11.33 -13.30 15.72
N HIS A 345 10.12 -12.78 15.47
CA HIS A 345 9.51 -11.74 16.32
C HIS A 345 8.51 -12.30 17.35
N ARG A 346 8.06 -13.55 17.20
CA ARG A 346 7.05 -14.19 18.08
C ARG A 346 7.46 -15.58 18.53
N ARG A 347 6.97 -15.98 19.70
CA ARG A 347 7.21 -17.31 20.28
C ARG A 347 6.66 -18.44 19.42
N GLN A 348 5.46 -18.25 18.85
CA GLN A 348 4.80 -19.26 18.03
C GLN A 348 5.63 -19.59 16.79
N LEU A 349 6.22 -18.56 16.17
CA LEU A 349 7.14 -18.72 15.04
C LEU A 349 8.40 -19.47 15.44
N MET A 350 8.95 -19.22 16.63
CA MET A 350 10.12 -19.95 17.11
C MET A 350 9.87 -21.45 17.17
N GLU A 351 8.76 -21.88 17.78
CA GLU A 351 8.46 -23.32 17.90
C GLU A 351 8.20 -23.94 16.51
N GLN A 352 7.51 -23.23 15.60
CA GLN A 352 7.33 -23.65 14.21
C GLN A 352 8.65 -23.80 13.46
N TRP A 353 9.57 -22.85 13.62
CA TRP A 353 10.90 -22.94 13.01
C TRP A 353 11.67 -24.14 13.52
N VAL A 354 11.63 -24.40 14.84
CA VAL A 354 12.33 -25.56 15.41
C VAL A 354 11.75 -26.88 14.89
N GLU A 355 10.43 -26.99 14.81
CA GLU A 355 9.75 -28.17 14.23
C GLU A 355 10.17 -28.38 12.76
N ARG A 356 10.12 -27.33 11.94
CA ARG A 356 10.47 -27.40 10.52
C ARG A 356 11.95 -27.68 10.30
N LEU A 357 12.84 -27.07 11.08
CA LEU A 357 14.27 -27.35 10.99
C LEU A 357 14.56 -28.81 11.39
N SER A 358 13.89 -29.32 12.42
CA SER A 358 14.03 -30.72 12.81
C SER A 358 13.55 -31.68 11.71
N GLU A 359 12.38 -31.42 11.12
CA GLU A 359 11.79 -32.19 10.03
C GLU A 359 12.69 -32.18 8.78
N PHE A 360 13.07 -30.99 8.30
CA PHE A 360 13.75 -30.84 7.01
C PHE A 360 15.27 -30.98 7.07
N LEU A 361 15.89 -30.95 8.26
CA LEU A 361 17.33 -31.19 8.42
C LEU A 361 17.66 -32.53 9.08
N GLY A 362 16.65 -33.31 9.49
CA GLY A 362 16.85 -34.62 10.13
C GLY A 362 17.55 -34.56 11.49
N ILE A 363 17.52 -33.40 12.17
CA ILE A 363 18.17 -33.19 13.46
C ILE A 363 17.16 -33.19 14.61
N SER A 364 17.60 -33.54 15.81
CA SER A 364 16.74 -33.53 16.99
C SER A 364 16.34 -32.10 17.39
N PRO A 365 15.09 -31.82 17.81
CA PRO A 365 14.69 -30.52 18.33
C PRO A 365 15.49 -30.06 19.57
N LYS A 366 16.20 -30.98 20.23
CA LYS A 366 17.06 -30.72 21.41
C LYS A 366 18.44 -30.15 21.04
N THR A 367 18.92 -30.38 19.82
CA THR A 367 20.20 -29.86 19.34
C THR A 367 20.07 -28.42 18.81
N ILE A 368 18.84 -28.00 18.47
CA ILE A 368 18.53 -26.62 18.07
C ILE A 368 18.38 -25.77 19.33
N GLY A 369 19.28 -24.79 19.53
CA GLY A 369 19.17 -23.89 20.67
C GLY A 369 18.10 -22.81 20.48
N ARG A 370 17.67 -22.25 21.61
CA ARG A 370 16.49 -21.39 21.71
C ARG A 370 16.74 -20.28 22.71
N LEU A 371 16.55 -19.03 22.27
CA LEU A 371 16.66 -17.84 23.12
C LEU A 371 15.38 -17.00 23.08
N GLY A 372 14.73 -16.88 24.24
CA GLY A 372 13.46 -16.18 24.41
C GLY A 372 12.40 -17.08 25.04
N SER A 373 11.26 -16.51 25.44
CA SER A 373 10.14 -17.24 26.05
C SER A 373 10.50 -18.06 27.30
N GLY A 374 11.44 -17.58 28.11
CA GLY A 374 11.95 -18.28 29.29
C GLY A 374 13.04 -19.31 29.01
N ARG A 375 13.41 -19.56 27.74
CA ARG A 375 14.59 -20.36 27.36
C ARG A 375 15.79 -19.45 27.12
N LYS A 376 16.98 -19.89 27.54
CA LYS A 376 18.21 -19.07 27.51
C LYS A 376 19.43 -19.76 26.88
N LYS A 377 19.24 -20.89 26.19
CA LYS A 377 20.36 -21.71 25.70
C LYS A 377 20.51 -21.58 24.19
N LEU A 378 21.47 -20.75 23.77
CA LEU A 378 22.03 -20.78 22.42
C LEU A 378 23.14 -21.83 22.37
N THR A 379 23.27 -22.53 21.25
CA THR A 379 24.30 -23.56 21.03
C THR A 379 25.50 -23.03 20.27
N GLY A 380 25.34 -21.95 19.50
CA GLY A 380 26.33 -21.45 18.57
C GLY A 380 26.37 -22.23 17.25
N MET A 381 25.49 -23.21 17.04
CA MET A 381 25.47 -24.07 15.85
C MET A 381 24.24 -23.81 14.98
N LEU A 382 23.05 -24.15 15.48
CA LEU A 382 21.80 -23.82 14.81
C LEU A 382 20.81 -23.38 15.87
N ASP A 383 20.46 -22.10 15.84
CA ASP A 383 19.70 -21.49 16.92
C ASP A 383 18.55 -20.65 16.40
N VAL A 384 17.46 -20.61 17.17
CA VAL A 384 16.30 -19.75 16.91
C VAL A 384 16.10 -18.80 18.08
N ALA A 385 16.06 -17.50 17.80
CA ALA A 385 16.00 -16.46 18.83
C ALA A 385 14.87 -15.45 18.58
N LEU A 386 14.22 -15.01 19.67
CA LEU A 386 13.36 -13.84 19.61
C LEU A 386 14.23 -12.59 19.51
N MET A 387 13.96 -11.72 18.53
CA MET A 387 14.72 -10.46 18.33
C MET A 387 14.78 -9.61 19.61
N GLN A 388 13.64 -9.46 20.31
CA GLN A 388 13.54 -8.72 21.57
C GLN A 388 14.36 -9.31 22.73
N SER A 389 14.76 -10.59 22.65
CA SER A 389 15.60 -11.23 23.67
C SER A 389 17.09 -11.03 23.42
N LEU A 390 17.46 -10.51 22.25
CA LEU A 390 18.85 -10.20 21.86
C LEU A 390 19.21 -8.73 22.06
N VAL A 391 18.26 -7.89 22.50
CA VAL A 391 18.47 -6.46 22.74
C VAL A 391 17.97 -6.08 24.12
N HIS A 392 18.85 -5.47 24.91
CA HIS A 392 18.50 -4.91 26.21
C HIS A 392 19.02 -3.48 26.32
N GLN A 393 18.11 -2.51 26.53
CA GLN A 393 18.44 -1.09 26.66
C GLN A 393 19.36 -0.55 25.55
N GLY A 394 19.17 -1.01 24.30
CA GLY A 394 19.97 -0.61 23.14
C GLY A 394 21.30 -1.37 22.97
N THR A 395 21.65 -2.26 23.90
CA THR A 395 22.81 -3.16 23.79
C THR A 395 22.39 -4.47 23.16
N VAL A 396 23.15 -4.94 22.16
CA VAL A 396 22.94 -6.22 21.47
C VAL A 396 23.78 -7.30 22.14
N ASP A 397 23.24 -8.52 22.25
CA ASP A 397 23.99 -9.68 22.75
C ASP A 397 25.18 -10.01 21.83
N ASP A 398 26.39 -10.06 22.38
CA ASP A 398 27.63 -10.26 21.61
C ASP A 398 27.62 -11.56 20.80
N ARG A 399 26.90 -12.59 21.26
CA ARG A 399 26.79 -13.89 20.58
C ARG A 399 26.18 -13.78 19.19
N VAL A 400 25.48 -12.69 18.87
CA VAL A 400 24.97 -12.42 17.52
C VAL A 400 26.10 -12.33 16.49
N GLY A 401 27.31 -11.95 16.93
CA GLY A 401 28.52 -11.91 16.10
C GLY A 401 29.10 -13.28 15.75
N ASP A 402 28.68 -14.35 16.44
CA ASP A 402 29.31 -15.68 16.38
C ASP A 402 28.64 -16.62 15.37
N TYR A 403 27.82 -16.12 14.45
CA TYR A 403 27.12 -16.93 13.43
C TYR A 403 27.52 -16.56 12.01
N GLY A 404 27.85 -17.55 11.19
CA GLY A 404 28.20 -17.34 9.77
C GLY A 404 27.01 -17.05 8.87
N TYR A 405 25.81 -17.45 9.31
CA TYR A 405 24.57 -17.21 8.59
C TYR A 405 23.48 -16.64 9.50
N LEU A 406 22.94 -15.49 9.11
CA LEU A 406 21.77 -14.87 9.74
C LEU A 406 20.54 -15.01 8.85
N ILE A 407 19.45 -15.52 9.40
CA ILE A 407 18.14 -15.52 8.74
C ILE A 407 17.19 -14.65 9.56
N VAL A 408 16.51 -13.71 8.91
CA VAL A 408 15.51 -12.86 9.55
C VAL A 408 14.14 -13.19 8.98
N ASP A 409 13.32 -13.87 9.78
CA ASP A 409 11.94 -14.18 9.42
C ASP A 409 11.00 -13.01 9.69
N GLU A 410 10.06 -12.81 8.76
CA GLU A 410 9.25 -11.60 8.66
C GLU A 410 10.11 -10.33 8.79
N CYS A 411 11.15 -10.25 7.95
CA CYS A 411 12.16 -9.19 7.97
C CYS A 411 11.59 -7.77 7.80
N HIS A 412 10.31 -7.62 7.43
CA HIS A 412 9.64 -6.33 7.49
C HIS A 412 9.65 -5.71 8.88
N HIS A 413 9.82 -6.48 9.95
CA HIS A 413 9.98 -5.96 11.31
C HIS A 413 11.30 -5.21 11.55
N LEU A 414 12.33 -5.40 10.71
CA LEU A 414 13.65 -4.78 10.90
C LEU A 414 13.66 -3.26 10.87
N SER A 415 12.66 -2.60 10.27
CA SER A 415 12.60 -1.13 10.28
C SER A 415 12.39 -0.53 11.68
N ALA A 416 12.07 -1.35 12.69
CA ALA A 416 12.08 -0.90 14.07
C ALA A 416 13.53 -0.79 14.56
N ARG A 417 13.90 0.38 15.14
CA ARG A 417 15.28 0.70 15.56
C ARG A 417 15.94 -0.40 16.40
N SER A 418 15.23 -0.97 17.38
CA SER A 418 15.78 -2.04 18.22
C SER A 418 16.07 -3.33 17.45
N PHE A 419 15.24 -3.67 16.46
CA PHE A 419 15.42 -4.89 15.66
C PHE A 419 16.49 -4.70 14.59
N GLU A 420 16.58 -3.51 14.00
CA GLU A 420 17.67 -3.14 13.10
C GLU A 420 19.04 -3.37 13.75
N LEU A 421 19.20 -2.97 15.02
CA LEU A 421 20.45 -3.12 15.76
C LEU A 421 20.98 -4.56 15.77
N VAL A 422 20.11 -5.56 15.94
CA VAL A 422 20.51 -6.97 15.96
C VAL A 422 21.08 -7.40 14.61
N ALA A 423 20.33 -7.14 13.53
CA ALA A 423 20.77 -7.50 12.19
C ALA A 423 22.05 -6.76 11.83
N ARG A 424 22.13 -5.46 12.16
CA ARG A 424 23.26 -4.58 11.89
C ARG A 424 24.54 -4.98 12.60
N ARG A 425 24.47 -5.55 13.81
CA ARG A 425 25.66 -6.00 14.58
C ARG A 425 26.08 -7.44 14.29
N ALA A 426 25.28 -8.21 13.57
CA ALA A 426 25.68 -9.55 13.14
C ALA A 426 26.85 -9.48 12.16
N LYS A 427 27.91 -10.25 12.39
CA LYS A 427 29.09 -10.32 11.50
C LYS A 427 28.96 -11.38 10.41
N ALA A 428 27.79 -12.01 10.31
CA ALA A 428 27.53 -13.13 9.41
C ALA A 428 27.89 -12.79 7.95
N ARG A 429 28.69 -13.65 7.32
CA ARG A 429 28.95 -13.59 5.88
C ARG A 429 27.66 -13.68 5.07
N PHE A 430 26.75 -14.57 5.49
CA PHE A 430 25.48 -14.81 4.84
C PHE A 430 24.34 -14.13 5.60
N VAL A 431 23.44 -13.44 4.88
CA VAL A 431 22.25 -12.82 5.49
C VAL A 431 21.04 -13.02 4.57
N THR A 432 19.93 -13.52 5.12
CA THR A 432 18.70 -13.73 4.35
C THR A 432 17.50 -13.13 5.06
N GLY A 433 16.82 -12.18 4.41
CA GLY A 433 15.51 -11.69 4.84
C GLY A 433 14.39 -12.48 4.19
N LEU A 434 13.41 -12.93 4.98
CA LEU A 434 12.22 -13.62 4.50
C LEU A 434 10.99 -12.78 4.83
N SER A 435 10.18 -12.40 3.84
CA SER A 435 8.88 -11.80 4.14
C SER A 435 7.86 -11.94 3.02
N ALA A 436 6.58 -11.86 3.37
CA ALA A 436 5.49 -11.79 2.40
C ALA A 436 5.40 -10.44 1.70
N THR A 437 5.58 -9.36 2.45
CA THR A 437 5.43 -7.98 1.97
C THR A 437 6.58 -7.15 2.48
N LEU A 438 7.27 -6.44 1.58
CA LEU A 438 8.34 -5.53 1.97
C LEU A 438 7.82 -4.13 2.23
N ALA A 439 6.79 -3.68 1.51
CA ALA A 439 6.21 -2.37 1.75
C ALA A 439 5.69 -2.30 3.20
N ARG A 440 5.89 -1.15 3.84
CA ARG A 440 5.37 -0.84 5.18
C ARG A 440 4.54 0.43 5.12
N LYS A 441 3.57 0.56 6.03
CA LYS A 441 2.70 1.74 6.13
C LYS A 441 3.44 3.05 6.47
N ASP A 442 4.56 2.93 7.18
CA ASP A 442 5.48 4.03 7.52
C ASP A 442 6.49 4.35 6.38
N GLY A 443 6.62 3.45 5.41
CA GLY A 443 7.55 3.58 4.29
C GLY A 443 9.03 3.37 4.66
N HIS A 444 9.32 2.78 5.83
CA HIS A 444 10.70 2.52 6.29
C HIS A 444 11.27 1.18 5.79
N HIS A 445 10.63 0.58 4.79
CA HIS A 445 11.06 -0.67 4.17
C HIS A 445 12.46 -0.65 3.52
N PRO A 446 13.04 0.51 3.08
CA PRO A 446 14.42 0.52 2.60
C PRO A 446 15.45 0.02 3.63
N ILE A 447 15.17 0.17 4.93
CA ILE A 447 16.02 -0.36 6.02
C ILE A 447 16.21 -1.88 5.89
N ILE A 448 15.17 -2.60 5.47
CA ILE A 448 15.23 -4.05 5.26
C ILE A 448 16.28 -4.39 4.20
N LEU A 449 16.29 -3.64 3.10
CA LEU A 449 17.22 -3.84 1.99
C LEU A 449 18.65 -3.43 2.38
N MET A 450 18.78 -2.37 3.18
CA MET A 450 20.07 -1.91 3.72
C MET A 450 20.71 -2.94 4.65
N GLN A 451 19.92 -3.68 5.44
CA GLN A 451 20.47 -4.67 6.38
C GLN A 451 20.57 -6.09 5.78
N CYS A 452 19.57 -6.54 5.02
CA CYS A 452 19.53 -7.90 4.46
C CYS A 452 20.07 -8.01 3.03
N GLY A 453 20.23 -6.89 2.30
CA GLY A 453 20.54 -6.87 0.87
C GLY A 453 19.29 -6.70 -0.01
N PRO A 454 19.48 -6.54 -1.33
CA PRO A 454 18.37 -6.31 -2.26
C PRO A 454 17.48 -7.54 -2.39
N VAL A 455 16.29 -7.33 -2.95
CA VAL A 455 15.37 -8.43 -3.27
C VAL A 455 15.98 -9.29 -4.38
N ARG A 456 16.32 -10.55 -4.06
CA ARG A 456 16.91 -11.48 -5.04
C ARG A 456 15.84 -12.29 -5.77
N TYR A 457 14.69 -12.48 -5.14
CA TYR A 457 13.55 -13.15 -5.75
C TYR A 457 12.22 -12.62 -5.20
N ARG A 458 11.27 -12.37 -6.10
CA ARG A 458 9.90 -11.97 -5.77
C ARG A 458 8.90 -12.91 -6.42
N VAL A 459 7.99 -13.46 -5.62
CA VAL A 459 6.90 -14.31 -6.12
C VAL A 459 5.70 -13.42 -6.46
N ASP A 460 5.17 -13.59 -7.67
CA ASP A 460 3.92 -12.95 -8.10
C ASP A 460 2.72 -13.68 -7.47
N ALA A 461 2.02 -12.98 -6.58
CA ALA A 461 0.89 -13.52 -5.85
C ALA A 461 -0.27 -13.95 -6.78
N LYS A 462 -0.51 -13.26 -7.90
CA LYS A 462 -1.61 -13.59 -8.83
C LYS A 462 -1.32 -14.86 -9.61
N LYS A 463 -0.09 -15.00 -10.15
CA LYS A 463 0.33 -16.23 -10.82
C LYS A 463 0.26 -17.43 -9.89
N GLN A 464 0.70 -17.23 -8.64
CA GLN A 464 0.64 -18.27 -7.64
C GLN A 464 -0.80 -18.63 -7.23
N ALA A 465 -1.69 -17.65 -7.10
CA ALA A 465 -3.10 -17.88 -6.82
C ALA A 465 -3.79 -18.67 -7.95
N ALA A 466 -3.45 -18.37 -9.21
CA ALA A 466 -3.95 -19.09 -10.38
C ALA A 466 -3.44 -20.54 -10.47
N ALA A 467 -2.22 -20.81 -10.00
CA ALA A 467 -1.63 -22.15 -9.98
C ALA A 467 -2.18 -23.06 -8.85
N ARG A 468 -2.95 -22.53 -7.90
CA ARG A 468 -3.49 -23.31 -6.78
C ARG A 468 -4.73 -24.11 -7.18
N PRO A 469 -4.95 -25.28 -6.57
CA PRO A 469 -6.06 -26.16 -6.92
C PRO A 469 -7.43 -25.72 -6.38
N PHE A 470 -7.54 -24.52 -5.79
CA PHE A 470 -8.77 -24.04 -5.17
C PHE A 470 -9.10 -22.59 -5.56
N ARG A 471 -10.41 -22.28 -5.61
CA ARG A 471 -10.94 -20.96 -5.98
C ARG A 471 -10.80 -19.96 -4.83
N HIS A 472 -10.61 -18.68 -5.15
CA HIS A 472 -10.49 -17.59 -4.17
C HIS A 472 -11.66 -16.61 -4.33
N ARG A 473 -12.53 -16.49 -3.32
CA ARG A 473 -13.71 -15.61 -3.36
C ARG A 473 -13.83 -14.73 -2.13
N VAL A 474 -14.24 -13.47 -2.33
CA VAL A 474 -14.66 -12.56 -1.26
C VAL A 474 -16.15 -12.31 -1.40
N PHE A 475 -16.92 -12.60 -0.35
CA PHE A 475 -18.32 -12.26 -0.21
C PHE A 475 -18.41 -10.98 0.61
N VAL A 476 -18.84 -9.90 -0.02
CA VAL A 476 -19.04 -8.63 0.68
C VAL A 476 -20.39 -8.68 1.39
N ARG A 477 -20.41 -8.21 2.63
CA ARG A 477 -21.59 -8.11 3.49
C ARG A 477 -21.83 -6.65 3.86
N PRO A 478 -22.59 -5.87 3.06
CA PRO A 478 -22.96 -4.52 3.44
C PRO A 478 -23.73 -4.52 4.76
N THR A 479 -23.35 -3.65 5.68
CA THR A 479 -24.01 -3.53 6.99
C THR A 479 -24.91 -2.30 7.02
N GLY A 480 -25.94 -2.32 7.86
CA GLY A 480 -26.79 -1.17 8.16
C GLY A 480 -26.17 -0.15 9.12
N PHE A 481 -24.92 -0.36 9.55
CA PHE A 481 -24.26 0.44 10.59
C PHE A 481 -24.27 1.92 10.23
N ARG A 482 -24.65 2.78 11.18
CA ARG A 482 -24.65 4.24 11.05
C ARG A 482 -24.10 4.86 12.34
N ILE A 483 -23.40 5.97 12.19
CA ILE A 483 -22.91 6.75 13.33
C ILE A 483 -24.08 7.57 13.89
N THR A 484 -24.31 7.46 15.20
CA THR A 484 -25.34 8.22 15.92
C THR A 484 -24.78 9.41 16.70
N THR A 485 -23.46 9.61 16.70
CA THR A 485 -22.79 10.68 17.45
C THR A 485 -22.15 11.73 16.54
N GLU A 486 -21.99 12.96 17.04
CA GLU A 486 -21.37 14.06 16.28
C GLU A 486 -19.89 13.77 15.96
N PRO A 487 -19.40 14.23 14.79
CA PRO A 487 -18.01 14.07 14.38
C PRO A 487 -17.06 14.83 15.33
N GLU A 488 -15.99 14.18 15.77
CA GLU A 488 -14.94 14.81 16.58
C GLU A 488 -13.85 15.45 15.70
N ASP A 489 -13.17 16.49 16.21
CA ASP A 489 -12.11 17.20 15.50
C ASP A 489 -10.83 16.36 15.29
N ASP A 490 -10.57 15.33 16.12
CA ASP A 490 -9.39 14.44 16.00
C ASP A 490 -9.75 13.08 15.34
N PRO A 491 -9.22 12.79 14.13
CA PRO A 491 -9.48 11.54 13.41
C PRO A 491 -9.09 10.26 14.16
N ARG A 492 -8.18 10.31 15.14
CA ARG A 492 -7.77 9.12 15.92
C ARG A 492 -8.83 8.74 16.95
N PHE A 493 -9.35 9.74 17.66
CA PHE A 493 -10.43 9.54 18.62
C PHE A 493 -11.72 9.11 17.90
N GLU A 494 -11.99 9.73 16.74
CA GLU A 494 -13.08 9.33 15.85
C GLU A 494 -13.00 7.83 15.48
N PHE A 495 -11.82 7.35 15.07
CA PHE A 495 -11.64 5.92 14.74
C PHE A 495 -11.76 4.99 15.95
N GLN A 496 -11.24 5.37 17.11
CA GLN A 496 -11.33 4.54 18.32
C GLN A 496 -12.78 4.37 18.77
N LYS A 497 -13.56 5.46 18.76
CA LYS A 497 -14.99 5.49 19.08
C LYS A 497 -15.79 4.68 18.06
N LEU A 498 -15.50 4.84 16.77
CA LEU A 498 -16.11 4.06 15.71
C LEU A 498 -15.94 2.54 15.91
N CYS A 499 -14.77 2.09 16.34
CA CYS A 499 -14.53 0.68 16.64
C CYS A 499 -15.33 0.20 17.87
N GLU A 500 -15.62 1.08 18.83
CA GLU A 500 -16.47 0.77 19.98
C GLU A 500 -17.95 0.68 19.60
N ASP A 501 -18.40 1.57 18.72
CA ASP A 501 -19.78 1.59 18.23
C ASP A 501 -20.04 0.37 17.34
N LEU A 502 -19.13 0.02 16.42
CA LEU A 502 -19.21 -1.19 15.60
C LEU A 502 -19.35 -2.47 16.43
N ARG A 503 -18.73 -2.51 17.62
CA ARG A 503 -18.81 -3.65 18.55
C ARG A 503 -20.19 -3.77 19.18
N LYS A 504 -20.86 -2.64 19.44
CA LYS A 504 -22.17 -2.58 20.10
C LYS A 504 -23.35 -2.72 19.13
N ASP A 505 -23.10 -2.72 17.82
CA ASP A 505 -24.15 -2.90 16.82
C ASP A 505 -24.64 -4.36 16.80
N ASP A 506 -25.80 -4.59 17.40
CA ASP A 506 -26.40 -5.91 17.55
C ASP A 506 -26.79 -6.53 16.21
N ALA A 507 -27.36 -5.75 15.29
CA ALA A 507 -27.78 -6.24 13.97
C ALA A 507 -26.58 -6.71 13.13
N ARG A 508 -25.45 -5.98 13.21
CA ARG A 508 -24.18 -6.38 12.59
C ARG A 508 -23.63 -7.65 13.21
N ASN A 509 -23.65 -7.76 14.55
CA ASN A 509 -23.17 -8.95 15.25
C ASN A 509 -24.04 -10.19 14.97
N GLU A 510 -25.35 -10.04 14.84
CA GLU A 510 -26.27 -11.09 14.40
C GLU A 510 -25.96 -11.56 12.98
N MET A 511 -25.76 -10.63 12.05
CA MET A 511 -25.35 -10.95 10.67
C MET A 511 -24.03 -11.75 10.66
N ILE A 512 -23.04 -11.32 11.46
CA ILE A 512 -21.77 -12.03 11.61
C ILE A 512 -22.01 -13.45 12.11
N CYS A 513 -22.79 -13.61 13.17
CA CYS A 513 -23.03 -14.93 13.77
C CYS A 513 -23.77 -15.87 12.81
N ALA A 514 -24.78 -15.37 12.09
CA ALA A 514 -25.53 -16.14 11.11
C ALA A 514 -24.64 -16.64 9.96
N ASP A 515 -23.76 -15.78 9.45
CA ASP A 515 -22.84 -16.16 8.37
C ASP A 515 -21.81 -17.21 8.83
N VAL A 516 -21.30 -17.07 10.05
CA VAL A 516 -20.37 -18.03 10.67
C VAL A 516 -21.04 -19.38 10.86
N LEU A 517 -22.27 -19.39 11.40
CA LEU A 517 -23.05 -20.61 11.57
C LEU A 517 -23.31 -21.29 10.23
N GLY A 518 -23.68 -20.51 9.20
CA GLY A 518 -23.84 -21.02 7.84
C GLY A 518 -22.57 -21.68 7.30
N ALA A 519 -21.39 -21.07 7.51
CA ALA A 519 -20.13 -21.68 7.09
C ALA A 519 -19.80 -22.97 7.86
N VAL A 520 -20.04 -23.01 9.18
CA VAL A 520 -19.85 -24.24 9.98
C VAL A 520 -20.79 -25.35 9.52
N ASN A 521 -22.06 -25.04 9.24
CA ASN A 521 -23.04 -25.99 8.74
C ASN A 521 -22.71 -26.53 7.34
N GLU A 522 -21.99 -25.76 6.53
CA GLU A 522 -21.41 -26.23 5.26
C GLU A 522 -20.16 -27.14 5.44
N GLY A 523 -19.77 -27.45 6.69
CA GLY A 523 -18.60 -28.28 7.00
C GLY A 523 -17.26 -27.56 6.81
N ARG A 524 -17.26 -26.21 6.81
CA ARG A 524 -16.05 -25.40 6.61
C ARG A 524 -15.27 -25.23 7.90
N SER A 525 -14.02 -24.77 7.78
CA SER A 525 -13.14 -24.44 8.91
C SER A 525 -12.94 -22.92 9.01
N PRO A 526 -13.87 -22.19 9.66
CA PRO A 526 -13.83 -20.74 9.74
C PRO A 526 -12.87 -20.17 10.78
N LEU A 527 -12.24 -19.07 10.38
CA LEU A 527 -11.48 -18.15 11.22
C LEU A 527 -12.20 -16.80 11.24
N LEU A 528 -12.57 -16.31 12.42
CA LEU A 528 -13.16 -15.00 12.64
C LEU A 528 -12.14 -14.07 13.28
N LEU A 529 -11.89 -12.93 12.63
CA LEU A 529 -10.97 -11.91 13.11
C LEU A 529 -11.72 -10.64 13.51
N THR A 530 -11.37 -10.09 14.67
CA THR A 530 -11.79 -8.78 15.18
C THR A 530 -10.59 -8.04 15.80
N GLU A 531 -10.73 -6.78 16.27
CA GLU A 531 -9.62 -6.02 16.88
C GLU A 531 -9.57 -6.08 18.40
N ARG A 532 -10.72 -6.25 19.06
CA ARG A 532 -10.85 -6.10 20.53
C ARG A 532 -11.20 -7.41 21.21
N VAL A 533 -10.61 -7.65 22.38
CA VAL A 533 -10.82 -8.86 23.17
C VAL A 533 -12.27 -8.96 23.64
N GLU A 534 -12.90 -7.83 23.97
CA GLU A 534 -14.30 -7.75 24.39
C GLU A 534 -15.25 -8.15 23.25
N HIS A 535 -14.88 -7.87 22.00
CA HIS A 535 -15.66 -8.29 20.84
C HIS A 535 -15.51 -9.79 20.59
N VAL A 536 -14.31 -10.35 20.79
CA VAL A 536 -14.10 -11.81 20.76
C VAL A 536 -15.01 -12.49 21.78
N ALA A 537 -15.04 -11.99 23.03
CA ALA A 537 -15.88 -12.55 24.08
C ALA A 537 -17.38 -12.48 23.72
N CYS A 538 -17.85 -11.35 23.19
CA CYS A 538 -19.24 -11.17 22.77
C CYS A 538 -19.65 -12.15 21.67
N LEU A 539 -18.85 -12.26 20.59
CA LEU A 539 -19.15 -13.17 19.49
C LEU A 539 -19.00 -14.63 19.91
N ALA A 540 -18.01 -14.96 20.75
CA ALA A 540 -17.83 -16.31 21.27
C ALA A 540 -19.08 -16.74 22.07
N GLN A 541 -19.58 -15.89 22.96
CA GLN A 541 -20.78 -16.19 23.75
C GLN A 541 -22.01 -16.46 22.87
N ARG A 542 -22.22 -15.64 21.82
CA ARG A 542 -23.34 -15.83 20.89
C ARG A 542 -23.21 -17.13 20.09
N LEU A 543 -22.00 -17.44 19.63
CA LEU A 543 -21.74 -18.63 18.81
C LEU A 543 -21.72 -19.93 19.61
N SER A 544 -21.32 -19.90 20.89
CA SER A 544 -21.28 -21.10 21.74
C SER A 544 -22.65 -21.72 22.01
N ALA A 545 -23.74 -20.98 21.74
CA ALA A 545 -25.10 -21.52 21.84
C ALA A 545 -25.43 -22.50 20.68
N GLU A 546 -24.81 -22.31 19.51
CA GLU A 546 -25.16 -23.00 18.26
C GLU A 546 -24.01 -23.84 17.70
N ILE A 547 -22.76 -23.50 18.05
CA ILE A 547 -21.56 -24.16 17.54
C ILE A 547 -20.88 -24.93 18.69
N PRO A 548 -20.70 -26.26 18.58
CA PRO A 548 -20.13 -27.08 19.64
C PRO A 548 -18.71 -26.68 20.04
N HIS A 549 -17.89 -26.28 19.07
CA HIS A 549 -16.47 -26.02 19.27
C HIS A 549 -16.09 -24.59 18.91
N VAL A 550 -16.21 -23.69 19.88
CA VAL A 550 -15.79 -22.27 19.77
C VAL A 550 -14.44 -22.09 20.46
N ILE A 551 -13.38 -21.90 19.68
CA ILE A 551 -12.01 -21.79 20.19
C ILE A 551 -11.56 -20.34 20.06
N THR A 552 -11.13 -19.73 21.17
CA THR A 552 -10.73 -18.32 21.20
C THR A 552 -9.23 -18.15 21.42
N PHE A 553 -8.63 -17.21 20.69
CA PHE A 553 -7.24 -16.80 20.84
C PHE A 553 -7.13 -15.30 21.10
N GLN A 554 -6.74 -14.94 22.33
CA GLN A 554 -6.64 -13.55 22.79
C GLN A 554 -5.21 -13.24 23.22
N GLY A 555 -4.76 -12.00 22.98
CA GLY A 555 -3.38 -11.60 23.26
C GLY A 555 -2.98 -11.59 24.74
N GLN A 556 -3.95 -11.61 25.66
CA GLN A 556 -3.73 -11.59 27.11
C GLN A 556 -3.82 -12.97 27.78
N MET A 557 -4.06 -14.05 27.02
CA MET A 557 -4.19 -15.40 27.59
C MET A 557 -2.90 -15.85 28.28
N GLY A 558 -3.06 -16.48 29.45
CA GLY A 558 -1.96 -17.10 30.16
C GLY A 558 -1.37 -18.28 29.37
N ARG A 559 -0.13 -18.68 29.70
CA ARG A 559 0.56 -19.79 29.02
C ARG A 559 -0.23 -21.09 29.04
N LYS A 560 -0.94 -21.37 30.14
CA LYS A 560 -1.74 -22.60 30.33
C LYS A 560 -3.02 -22.58 29.50
N GLU A 561 -3.73 -21.45 29.48
CA GLU A 561 -4.96 -21.26 28.68
C GLU A 561 -4.66 -21.38 27.18
N MET A 562 -3.56 -20.76 26.74
CA MET A 562 -3.11 -20.84 25.36
C MET A 562 -2.79 -22.27 24.94
N GLN A 563 -2.08 -23.01 25.79
CA GLN A 563 -1.76 -24.41 25.54
C GLN A 563 -3.03 -25.26 25.46
N GLY A 564 -3.98 -25.06 26.38
CA GLY A 564 -5.27 -25.75 26.35
C GLY A 564 -6.10 -25.43 25.10
N ALA A 565 -6.08 -24.19 24.62
CA ALA A 565 -6.77 -23.81 23.38
C ALA A 565 -6.15 -24.47 22.13
N LEU A 566 -4.82 -24.61 22.09
CA LEU A 566 -4.12 -25.32 21.02
C LEU A 566 -4.36 -26.83 21.06
N GLU A 567 -4.38 -27.42 22.26
CA GLU A 567 -4.69 -28.85 22.47
C GLU A 567 -6.13 -29.15 22.05
N SER A 568 -7.10 -28.34 22.51
CA SER A 568 -8.49 -28.44 22.08
C SER A 568 -8.64 -28.32 20.55
N LEU A 569 -7.89 -27.42 19.92
CA LEU A 569 -7.88 -27.28 18.46
C LEU A 569 -7.34 -28.52 17.76
N ALA A 570 -6.26 -29.12 18.28
CA ALA A 570 -5.63 -30.30 17.71
C ALA A 570 -6.49 -31.57 17.89
N GLU A 571 -7.22 -31.67 19.00
CA GLU A 571 -8.10 -32.81 19.32
C GLU A 571 -9.43 -32.76 18.56
N THR A 572 -9.89 -31.56 18.18
CA THR A 572 -11.16 -31.38 17.46
C THR A 572 -11.01 -31.80 15.99
N PRO A 573 -11.72 -32.84 15.52
CA PRO A 573 -11.68 -33.23 14.11
C PRO A 573 -12.20 -32.12 13.20
N ASP A 574 -11.67 -32.01 11.98
CA ASP A 574 -12.09 -31.00 11.01
C ASP A 574 -13.59 -31.03 10.69
N ALA A 575 -14.21 -32.22 10.77
CA ALA A 575 -15.64 -32.44 10.50
C ALA A 575 -16.55 -32.12 11.70
N ALA A 576 -16.01 -31.82 12.89
CA ALA A 576 -16.79 -31.67 14.12
C ALA A 576 -17.52 -30.32 14.25
N GLY A 577 -17.42 -29.44 13.25
CA GLY A 577 -18.04 -28.13 13.28
C GLY A 577 -17.41 -27.20 14.33
N ARG A 578 -16.35 -26.50 13.95
CA ARG A 578 -15.61 -25.60 14.84
C ARG A 578 -15.43 -24.22 14.24
N VAL A 579 -15.25 -23.23 15.11
CA VAL A 579 -14.87 -21.87 14.70
C VAL A 579 -13.73 -21.37 15.58
N ILE A 580 -12.75 -20.71 14.94
CA ILE A 580 -11.65 -20.05 15.62
C ILE A 580 -11.92 -18.55 15.66
N LEU A 581 -11.96 -17.93 16.84
CA LEU A 581 -12.11 -16.49 17.00
C LEU A 581 -10.81 -15.90 17.55
N ALA A 582 -10.34 -14.81 16.96
CA ALA A 582 -9.14 -14.16 17.47
C ALA A 582 -9.09 -12.66 17.19
N THR A 583 -8.18 -12.02 17.92
CA THR A 583 -7.74 -10.66 17.55
C THR A 583 -6.79 -10.72 16.35
N GLY A 584 -6.95 -9.79 15.40
CA GLY A 584 -6.12 -9.73 14.20
C GLY A 584 -4.62 -9.60 14.50
N ARG A 585 -4.26 -8.88 15.57
CA ARG A 585 -2.87 -8.77 16.04
C ARG A 585 -2.28 -10.11 16.45
N TYR A 586 -3.07 -11.03 17.00
CA TYR A 586 -2.59 -12.33 17.43
C TYR A 586 -2.38 -13.29 16.27
N ILE A 587 -3.36 -13.43 15.39
CA ILE A 587 -3.33 -14.41 14.28
C ILE A 587 -2.61 -13.90 13.02
N GLY A 588 -2.43 -12.58 12.86
CA GLY A 588 -1.75 -12.01 11.68
C GLY A 588 -0.39 -12.63 11.38
N GLU A 589 0.35 -13.01 12.42
CA GLU A 589 1.69 -13.57 12.31
C GLU A 589 1.89 -14.75 13.27
N GLY A 590 2.30 -15.91 12.72
CA GLY A 590 2.68 -17.08 13.51
C GLY A 590 1.58 -18.09 13.82
N PHE A 591 0.34 -17.90 13.34
CA PHE A 591 -0.69 -18.94 13.42
C PHE A 591 -0.61 -19.92 12.22
N ASP A 592 -0.57 -21.23 12.51
CA ASP A 592 -0.53 -22.29 11.50
C ASP A 592 -1.63 -23.32 11.75
N HIS A 593 -2.64 -23.34 10.87
CA HIS A 593 -3.64 -24.38 10.83
C HIS A 593 -4.07 -24.65 9.37
N PRO A 594 -3.61 -25.76 8.74
CA PRO A 594 -3.85 -26.02 7.32
C PRO A 594 -5.32 -26.16 6.91
N SER A 595 -6.21 -26.63 7.81
CA SER A 595 -7.61 -26.86 7.48
C SER A 595 -8.40 -25.59 7.17
N LEU A 596 -7.93 -24.40 7.60
CA LEU A 596 -8.69 -23.14 7.47
C LEU A 596 -9.02 -22.82 6.01
N ASP A 597 -10.30 -22.62 5.71
CA ASP A 597 -10.79 -22.35 4.36
C ASP A 597 -11.66 -21.08 4.28
N THR A 598 -12.12 -20.56 5.42
CA THR A 598 -13.07 -19.46 5.48
C THR A 598 -12.59 -18.40 6.47
N LEU A 599 -12.58 -17.13 6.08
CA LEU A 599 -12.21 -16.00 6.92
C LEU A 599 -13.37 -15.02 7.04
N PHE A 600 -13.73 -14.65 8.27
CA PHE A 600 -14.65 -13.57 8.57
C PHE A 600 -13.85 -12.36 9.05
N LEU A 601 -13.84 -11.29 8.25
CA LEU A 601 -13.14 -10.05 8.56
C LEU A 601 -14.14 -9.03 9.10
N THR A 602 -14.30 -8.99 10.42
CA THR A 602 -15.32 -8.15 11.07
C THR A 602 -14.79 -6.77 11.50
N LEU A 603 -13.51 -6.48 11.21
CA LEU A 603 -12.83 -5.25 11.62
C LEU A 603 -12.54 -4.28 10.46
N PRO A 604 -12.51 -2.96 10.74
CA PRO A 604 -12.11 -1.97 9.76
C PRO A 604 -10.58 -1.96 9.59
N VAL A 605 -10.07 -2.79 8.69
CA VAL A 605 -8.66 -2.76 8.23
C VAL A 605 -8.59 -2.25 6.79
N SER A 606 -7.48 -1.63 6.38
CA SER A 606 -7.30 -1.12 5.01
C SER A 606 -5.88 -1.30 4.44
N TRP A 607 -4.95 -1.83 5.24
CA TRP A 607 -3.58 -1.99 4.78
C TRP A 607 -3.40 -3.32 4.04
N ARG A 608 -2.94 -3.24 2.78
CA ARG A 608 -2.79 -4.38 1.85
C ARG A 608 -1.98 -5.54 2.42
N GLY A 609 -0.89 -5.28 3.14
CA GLY A 609 -0.09 -6.36 3.71
C GLY A 609 -0.77 -7.10 4.86
N THR A 610 -1.60 -6.44 5.68
CA THR A 610 -2.39 -7.11 6.73
C THR A 610 -3.43 -8.02 6.08
N ILE A 611 -4.10 -7.53 5.03
CA ILE A 611 -5.03 -8.35 4.24
C ILE A 611 -4.31 -9.58 3.66
N SER A 612 -3.13 -9.39 3.05
CA SER A 612 -2.32 -10.49 2.53
C SER A 612 -1.91 -11.49 3.61
N GLN A 613 -1.57 -11.03 4.81
CA GLN A 613 -1.23 -11.89 5.94
C GLN A 613 -2.43 -12.72 6.41
N TYR A 614 -3.60 -12.11 6.58
CA TYR A 614 -4.81 -12.79 7.05
C TYR A 614 -5.31 -13.82 6.05
N VAL A 615 -5.54 -13.37 4.82
CA VAL A 615 -6.08 -14.18 3.73
C VAL A 615 -5.10 -15.31 3.39
N GLY A 616 -3.80 -15.03 3.45
CA GLY A 616 -2.75 -15.99 3.21
C GLY A 616 -2.70 -17.19 4.16
N ARG A 617 -3.35 -17.11 5.34
CA ARG A 617 -3.48 -18.26 6.25
C ARG A 617 -4.38 -19.35 5.69
N LEU A 618 -5.32 -18.99 4.82
CA LEU A 618 -6.27 -19.90 4.20
C LEU A 618 -5.65 -20.70 3.04
N HIS A 619 -4.51 -20.25 2.53
CA HIS A 619 -3.88 -20.73 1.29
C HIS A 619 -3.08 -22.02 1.44
N ARG A 620 -3.03 -22.60 2.64
CA ARG A 620 -2.37 -23.89 2.87
C ARG A 620 -3.18 -25.02 2.25
N LEU A 621 -2.48 -25.99 1.65
CA LEU A 621 -3.09 -27.19 1.09
C LEU A 621 -3.63 -28.07 2.21
N HIS A 622 -4.83 -28.60 2.02
CA HIS A 622 -5.47 -29.53 2.94
C HIS A 622 -6.41 -30.46 2.15
N GLY A 623 -6.53 -31.72 2.58
CA GLY A 623 -7.43 -32.69 1.95
C GLY A 623 -8.86 -32.14 1.90
N GLY A 624 -9.46 -32.10 0.70
CA GLY A 624 -10.84 -31.63 0.48
C GLY A 624 -11.02 -30.13 0.19
N LYS A 625 -9.97 -29.29 0.31
CA LYS A 625 -10.10 -27.84 0.09
C LYS A 625 -10.23 -27.50 -1.40
N ARG A 626 -11.43 -27.10 -1.83
CA ARG A 626 -11.76 -26.70 -3.22
C ARG A 626 -11.96 -25.20 -3.40
N GLU A 627 -12.24 -24.48 -2.32
CA GLU A 627 -12.56 -23.06 -2.35
C GLU A 627 -12.19 -22.40 -1.01
N VAL A 628 -11.56 -21.24 -1.10
CA VAL A 628 -11.29 -20.35 0.02
C VAL A 628 -12.23 -19.16 -0.04
N ARG A 629 -12.90 -18.86 1.08
CA ARG A 629 -13.88 -17.77 1.21
C ARG A 629 -13.41 -16.71 2.20
N VAL A 630 -13.65 -15.45 1.85
CA VAL A 630 -13.53 -14.32 2.78
C VAL A 630 -14.89 -13.64 2.87
N TYR A 631 -15.41 -13.41 4.05
CA TYR A 631 -16.58 -12.58 4.30
C TYR A 631 -16.08 -11.22 4.81
N ASP A 632 -16.30 -10.16 4.04
CA ASP A 632 -15.88 -8.79 4.37
C ASP A 632 -17.11 -7.95 4.71
N TYR A 633 -17.22 -7.55 5.97
CA TYR A 633 -18.32 -6.70 6.45
C TYR A 633 -18.05 -5.24 6.06
N ALA A 634 -18.85 -4.74 5.12
CA ALA A 634 -18.68 -3.43 4.50
C ALA A 634 -19.64 -2.41 5.11
N ASP A 635 -19.11 -1.61 6.03
CA ASP A 635 -19.84 -0.53 6.71
C ASP A 635 -19.91 0.74 5.81
N LEU A 636 -20.68 0.67 4.72
CA LEU A 636 -20.66 1.67 3.62
C LEU A 636 -21.29 3.02 3.95
N ASN A 637 -22.15 3.10 4.98
CA ASN A 637 -22.79 4.36 5.38
C ASN A 637 -21.84 5.32 6.11
N VAL A 638 -20.60 4.89 6.38
CA VAL A 638 -19.57 5.71 7.03
C VAL A 638 -18.46 6.02 6.01
N PRO A 639 -18.29 7.29 5.57
CA PRO A 639 -17.35 7.65 4.50
C PRO A 639 -15.90 7.20 4.72
N MET A 640 -15.44 7.17 5.97
CA MET A 640 -14.12 6.64 6.31
C MET A 640 -14.03 5.13 6.07
N LEU A 641 -15.03 4.36 6.51
CA LEU A 641 -15.06 2.90 6.36
C LEU A 641 -15.28 2.46 4.92
N ALA A 642 -16.06 3.21 4.14
CA ALA A 642 -16.21 3.01 2.70
C ALA A 642 -14.86 3.11 1.97
N ARG A 643 -14.09 4.20 2.22
CA ARG A 643 -12.73 4.34 1.66
C ARG A 643 -11.78 3.22 2.11
N MET A 644 -11.95 2.72 3.33
CA MET A 644 -11.16 1.59 3.83
C MET A 644 -11.53 0.28 3.13
N PHE A 645 -12.83 0.07 2.86
CA PHE A 645 -13.34 -1.07 2.10
C PHE A 645 -12.82 -1.06 0.66
N ASP A 646 -12.83 0.08 -0.04
CA ASP A 646 -12.27 0.19 -1.39
C ASP A 646 -10.81 -0.27 -1.44
N ARG A 647 -10.01 0.16 -0.45
CA ARG A 647 -8.60 -0.27 -0.32
C ARG A 647 -8.46 -1.77 -0.05
N ARG A 648 -9.39 -2.38 0.71
CA ARG A 648 -9.41 -3.84 0.92
C ARG A 648 -9.72 -4.58 -0.38
N CYS A 649 -10.69 -4.11 -1.17
CA CYS A 649 -11.03 -4.66 -2.48
C CYS A 649 -9.82 -4.72 -3.40
N CYS A 650 -9.10 -3.61 -3.56
CA CYS A 650 -7.84 -3.60 -4.32
C CYS A 650 -6.82 -4.61 -3.74
N GLY A 651 -6.75 -4.73 -2.41
CA GLY A 651 -5.92 -5.73 -1.75
C GLY A 651 -6.28 -7.17 -2.12
N TYR A 652 -7.55 -7.54 -2.10
CA TYR A 652 -8.02 -8.87 -2.48
C TYR A 652 -7.75 -9.18 -3.96
N GLU A 653 -8.09 -8.26 -4.85
CA GLU A 653 -7.88 -8.39 -6.30
C GLU A 653 -6.40 -8.59 -6.63
N SER A 654 -5.52 -7.88 -5.91
CA SER A 654 -4.07 -8.02 -6.07
C SER A 654 -3.55 -9.42 -5.70
N LEU A 655 -4.29 -10.16 -4.85
CA LEU A 655 -4.00 -11.52 -4.42
C LEU A 655 -4.74 -12.58 -5.26
N GLY A 656 -5.43 -12.17 -6.32
CA GLY A 656 -6.17 -13.07 -7.21
C GLY A 656 -7.55 -13.50 -6.71
N TYR A 657 -8.11 -12.80 -5.72
CA TYR A 657 -9.47 -13.06 -5.27
C TYR A 657 -10.51 -12.43 -6.20
N LYS A 658 -11.62 -13.15 -6.43
CA LYS A 658 -12.81 -12.60 -7.05
C LYS A 658 -13.73 -12.00 -5.98
N VAL A 659 -13.91 -10.68 -6.01
CA VAL A 659 -14.82 -9.97 -5.09
C VAL A 659 -16.27 -10.07 -5.61
N LEU A 660 -17.19 -10.48 -4.74
CA LEU A 660 -18.60 -10.66 -5.02
C LEU A 660 -19.40 -9.69 -4.12
N LEU A 661 -20.00 -8.67 -4.74
CA LEU A 661 -20.93 -7.76 -4.06
C LEU A 661 -22.36 -8.31 -4.17
N PRO A 662 -23.16 -8.25 -3.09
CA PRO A 662 -24.59 -8.44 -3.19
C PRO A 662 -25.22 -7.25 -3.92
N ALA A 663 -26.32 -7.50 -4.63
CA ALA A 663 -27.10 -6.51 -5.38
C ALA A 663 -27.48 -5.25 -4.59
N SER A 664 -27.57 -5.37 -3.26
CA SER A 664 -27.93 -4.32 -2.31
C SER A 664 -26.95 -3.13 -2.23
N ALA A 665 -25.80 -3.18 -2.91
CA ALA A 665 -24.83 -2.10 -2.92
C ALA A 665 -25.20 -0.91 -3.83
N VAL A 666 -26.25 -1.03 -4.66
CA VAL A 666 -26.74 0.06 -5.52
C VAL A 666 -28.03 0.62 -4.92
N PRO A 667 -28.01 1.84 -4.35
CA PRO A 667 -29.22 2.45 -3.76
C PRO A 667 -30.35 2.53 -4.79
N GLY A 668 -31.52 1.97 -4.45
CA GLY A 668 -32.70 1.95 -5.31
C GLY A 668 -32.79 0.78 -6.30
N TRP A 669 -31.83 -0.14 -6.33
CA TRP A 669 -31.93 -1.40 -7.08
C TRP A 669 -32.55 -2.52 -6.23
N PRO A 670 -33.35 -3.45 -6.79
CA PRO A 670 -33.94 -4.54 -6.03
C PRO A 670 -32.87 -5.45 -5.40
N ILE A 671 -32.95 -5.64 -4.08
CA ILE A 671 -31.96 -6.38 -3.27
C ILE A 671 -31.82 -7.84 -3.70
N GLU A 672 -32.86 -8.41 -4.30
CA GLU A 672 -32.90 -9.81 -4.74
C GLU A 672 -32.17 -10.05 -6.07
N VAL A 673 -31.82 -8.99 -6.83
CA VAL A 673 -31.41 -9.10 -8.24
C VAL A 673 -29.95 -8.70 -8.45
N SER A 674 -29.06 -9.69 -8.63
CA SER A 674 -27.60 -9.50 -8.73
C SER A 674 -27.14 -8.84 -10.05
N LEU A 675 -26.29 -7.81 -9.96
CA LEU A 675 -25.69 -7.15 -11.13
C LEU A 675 -24.26 -7.67 -11.42
N PRO A 676 -23.87 -7.84 -12.70
CA PRO A 676 -22.47 -8.04 -13.10
C PRO A 676 -21.58 -6.82 -12.76
N ILE A 677 -20.27 -7.02 -12.59
CA ILE A 677 -19.35 -5.96 -12.07
C ILE A 677 -18.03 -5.93 -12.85
N ASP A 678 -17.94 -6.59 -14.00
CA ASP A 678 -16.77 -6.42 -14.85
C ASP A 678 -16.69 -4.96 -15.38
N PRO A 679 -15.48 -4.43 -15.64
CA PRO A 679 -15.30 -3.02 -16.04
C PRO A 679 -16.03 -2.66 -17.34
N GLU A 680 -16.15 -3.62 -18.26
CA GLU A 680 -16.85 -3.46 -19.53
C GLU A 680 -18.36 -3.32 -19.31
N TRP A 681 -18.95 -4.19 -18.47
CA TRP A 681 -20.34 -4.08 -18.07
C TRP A 681 -20.65 -2.75 -17.37
N LYS A 682 -19.79 -2.32 -16.44
CA LYS A 682 -19.98 -1.02 -15.76
C LYS A 682 -19.93 0.15 -16.74
N ARG A 683 -19.07 0.08 -17.76
CA ARG A 683 -18.99 1.12 -18.79
C ARG A 683 -20.26 1.12 -19.65
N ASP A 684 -20.75 -0.06 -20.03
CA ASP A 684 -21.76 -0.20 -21.08
C ASP A 684 -23.21 -0.11 -20.54
N TYR A 685 -23.47 -0.49 -19.28
CA TYR A 685 -24.83 -0.58 -18.72
C TYR A 685 -25.12 0.41 -17.57
N ALA A 686 -24.12 1.13 -17.05
CA ALA A 686 -24.32 2.02 -15.90
C ALA A 686 -25.28 3.19 -16.16
N ALA A 687 -25.45 3.62 -17.42
CA ALA A 687 -26.45 4.64 -17.77
C ALA A 687 -27.87 4.06 -17.60
N SER A 688 -28.17 2.94 -18.26
CA SER A 688 -29.45 2.24 -18.17
C SER A 688 -29.83 1.85 -16.74
N VAL A 689 -28.87 1.38 -15.94
CA VAL A 689 -29.10 1.05 -14.53
C VAL A 689 -29.47 2.30 -13.72
N ARG A 690 -28.75 3.42 -13.91
CA ARG A 690 -29.08 4.69 -13.25
C ARG A 690 -30.47 5.19 -13.64
N ARG A 691 -30.85 5.05 -14.91
CA ARG A 691 -32.18 5.41 -15.42
C ARG A 691 -33.28 4.55 -14.83
N LEU A 692 -33.09 3.23 -14.78
CA LEU A 692 -34.03 2.30 -14.15
C LEU A 692 -34.25 2.61 -12.68
N ILE A 693 -33.19 2.95 -11.95
CA ILE A 693 -33.28 3.38 -10.55
C ILE A 693 -34.06 4.68 -10.43
N ARG A 694 -33.68 5.68 -11.23
CA ARG A 694 -34.30 7.01 -11.19
C ARG A 694 -35.78 6.97 -11.48
N ASP A 695 -36.18 6.19 -12.48
CA ASP A 695 -37.56 6.10 -12.94
C ASP A 695 -38.33 4.96 -12.25
N GLY A 696 -37.75 4.32 -11.21
CA GLY A 696 -38.33 3.21 -10.45
C GLY A 696 -38.18 1.84 -11.12
N VAL A 697 -37.61 0.87 -10.41
CA VAL A 697 -37.40 -0.51 -10.90
C VAL A 697 -37.84 -1.54 -9.87
N GLU A 698 -38.72 -2.45 -10.31
CA GLU A 698 -39.20 -3.59 -9.50
C GLU A 698 -38.46 -4.88 -9.88
N THR A 699 -38.44 -5.87 -8.96
CA THR A 699 -37.78 -7.17 -9.15
C THR A 699 -38.11 -7.85 -10.50
N PRO A 700 -39.37 -7.91 -10.99
CA PRO A 700 -39.67 -8.52 -12.28
C PRO A 700 -39.02 -7.79 -13.47
N LEU A 701 -39.00 -6.45 -13.44
CA LEU A 701 -38.39 -5.64 -14.50
C LEU A 701 -36.85 -5.75 -14.46
N ALA A 702 -36.26 -5.78 -13.27
CA ALA A 702 -34.82 -5.99 -13.09
C ALA A 702 -34.37 -7.37 -13.58
N ASN A 703 -35.17 -8.42 -13.37
CA ASN A 703 -34.90 -9.76 -13.91
C ASN A 703 -35.02 -9.80 -15.43
N LEU A 704 -36.02 -9.12 -16.02
CA LEU A 704 -36.15 -9.00 -17.47
C LEU A 704 -34.96 -8.26 -18.09
N PHE A 705 -34.48 -7.19 -17.45
CA PHE A 705 -33.27 -6.48 -17.85
C PHE A 705 -32.05 -7.40 -17.88
N LEU A 706 -31.83 -8.18 -16.81
CA LEU A 706 -30.73 -9.15 -16.79
C LEU A 706 -30.91 -10.24 -17.84
N HIS A 707 -32.13 -10.73 -18.06
CA HIS A 707 -32.39 -11.74 -19.08
C HIS A 707 -32.11 -11.21 -20.50
N ALA A 708 -32.48 -9.95 -20.77
CA ALA A 708 -32.15 -9.29 -22.04
C ALA A 708 -30.63 -9.15 -22.23
N ILE A 709 -29.87 -8.90 -21.16
CA ILE A 709 -28.40 -8.81 -21.20
C ILE A 709 -27.73 -10.18 -21.37
N HIS A 710 -28.24 -11.23 -20.70
CA HIS A 710 -27.62 -12.56 -20.69
C HIS A 710 -27.96 -13.41 -21.91
N SER A 711 -28.81 -12.93 -22.83
CA SER A 711 -29.03 -13.59 -24.12
C SER A 711 -27.77 -13.44 -24.98
N PRO A 712 -27.00 -14.52 -25.25
CA PRO A 712 -25.69 -14.43 -25.86
C PRO A 712 -25.74 -14.06 -27.36
N SER A 713 -24.57 -13.68 -27.88
CA SER A 713 -24.31 -13.26 -29.27
C SER A 713 -24.42 -14.44 -30.30
N PRO A 714 -24.28 -14.19 -31.62
CA PRO A 714 -25.10 -14.71 -32.73
C PRO A 714 -25.01 -16.21 -33.09
N GLU A 715 -24.37 -17.05 -32.27
CA GLU A 715 -24.28 -18.50 -32.50
C GLU A 715 -25.30 -19.32 -31.68
N SER A 716 -26.03 -18.69 -30.75
CA SER A 716 -27.16 -19.34 -30.08
C SER A 716 -28.38 -19.38 -31.00
N GLN A 717 -28.96 -20.57 -31.20
CA GLN A 717 -30.07 -20.79 -32.13
C GLN A 717 -31.26 -19.83 -31.87
N GLY A 718 -31.60 -19.07 -32.93
CA GLY A 718 -32.79 -18.22 -33.06
C GLY A 718 -32.52 -16.73 -32.79
N ALA A 719 -32.39 -15.94 -33.87
CA ALA A 719 -32.43 -14.47 -33.84
C ALA A 719 -33.62 -13.91 -33.02
N ASP A 720 -34.75 -14.61 -33.11
CA ASP A 720 -36.01 -14.26 -32.48
C ASP A 720 -35.96 -14.29 -30.95
N ARG A 721 -35.03 -15.06 -30.35
CA ARG A 721 -34.96 -15.23 -28.89
C ARG A 721 -34.39 -14.00 -28.18
N ALA A 722 -33.31 -13.41 -28.72
CA ALA A 722 -32.70 -12.21 -28.17
C ALA A 722 -33.59 -10.97 -28.39
N ARG A 723 -34.25 -10.92 -29.55
CA ARG A 723 -35.27 -9.92 -29.89
C ARG A 723 -36.45 -10.00 -28.92
N SER A 724 -37.01 -11.18 -28.68
CA SER A 724 -38.14 -11.39 -27.75
C SER A 724 -37.83 -10.99 -26.30
N ALA A 725 -36.61 -11.24 -25.81
CA ALA A 725 -36.22 -10.81 -24.46
C ALA A 725 -36.10 -9.29 -24.32
N SER A 726 -35.54 -8.63 -25.35
CA SER A 726 -35.36 -7.18 -25.39
C SER A 726 -36.70 -6.45 -25.58
N GLU A 727 -37.59 -7.02 -26.40
CA GLU A 727 -38.97 -6.56 -26.59
C GLU A 727 -39.78 -6.68 -25.30
N ALA A 728 -39.74 -7.84 -24.63
CA ALA A 728 -40.45 -8.04 -23.37
C ALA A 728 -39.96 -7.08 -22.28
N PHE A 729 -38.65 -6.82 -22.22
CA PHE A 729 -38.07 -5.84 -21.32
C PHE A 729 -38.55 -4.41 -21.64
N LEU A 730 -38.43 -3.95 -22.89
CA LEU A 730 -38.84 -2.61 -23.29
C LEU A 730 -40.34 -2.39 -23.13
N TYR A 731 -41.16 -3.39 -23.49
CA TYR A 731 -42.62 -3.35 -23.29
C TYR A 731 -42.98 -3.16 -21.83
N ARG A 732 -42.42 -4.01 -20.94
CA ARG A 732 -42.65 -3.88 -19.51
C ARG A 732 -42.19 -2.53 -18.98
N ARG A 733 -41.08 -1.99 -19.51
CA ARG A 733 -40.59 -0.66 -19.13
C ARG A 733 -41.56 0.45 -19.56
N LEU A 734 -42.07 0.42 -20.78
CA LEU A 734 -43.06 1.39 -21.27
C LEU A 734 -44.37 1.35 -20.46
N GLU A 735 -44.78 0.17 -20.00
CA GLU A 735 -45.94 0.00 -19.12
C GLU A 735 -45.73 0.58 -17.71
N THR A 736 -44.48 0.63 -17.23
CA THR A 736 -44.15 1.22 -15.91
C THR A 736 -44.06 2.75 -15.92
N LEU A 737 -44.04 3.38 -17.09
CA LEU A 737 -43.91 4.84 -17.23
C LEU A 737 -45.30 5.49 -17.38
N PRO A 738 -45.66 6.52 -16.59
CA PRO A 738 -46.96 7.18 -16.67
C PRO A 738 -47.31 7.74 -18.06
N GLU A 739 -46.30 8.18 -18.81
CA GLU A 739 -46.46 8.79 -20.13
C GLU A 739 -46.77 7.78 -21.24
N THR A 740 -46.45 6.50 -21.05
CA THR A 740 -46.55 5.46 -22.08
C THR A 740 -47.41 4.27 -21.68
N ALA A 741 -47.78 4.14 -20.40
CA ALA A 741 -48.61 3.07 -19.89
C ALA A 741 -49.94 2.93 -20.65
N GLY A 742 -50.23 1.72 -21.12
CA GLY A 742 -51.44 1.35 -21.86
C GLY A 742 -51.48 1.87 -23.30
N ARG A 743 -50.42 2.53 -23.81
CA ARG A 743 -50.42 3.14 -25.14
C ARG A 743 -49.78 2.29 -26.22
N PHE A 744 -48.89 1.38 -25.85
CA PHE A 744 -48.20 0.50 -26.79
C PHE A 744 -48.79 -0.90 -26.76
N ARG A 745 -48.83 -1.54 -27.92
CA ARG A 745 -49.16 -2.96 -28.08
C ARG A 745 -47.98 -3.64 -28.76
N LEU A 746 -47.63 -4.83 -28.28
CA LEU A 746 -46.54 -5.63 -28.80
C LEU A 746 -47.02 -6.51 -29.98
N ASN A 747 -46.20 -6.65 -31.03
CA ASN A 747 -46.40 -7.55 -32.18
C ASN A 747 -47.76 -7.38 -32.87
N VAL A 748 -48.02 -6.17 -33.37
CA VAL A 748 -49.31 -5.81 -34.00
C VAL A 748 -49.26 -6.01 -35.50
N GLU A 749 -50.23 -6.74 -36.05
CA GLU A 749 -50.46 -6.80 -37.50
C GLU A 749 -51.23 -5.56 -37.99
N LEU A 750 -50.60 -4.78 -38.86
CA LEU A 750 -51.21 -3.69 -39.60
C LEU A 750 -51.75 -4.20 -40.95
N PRO A 751 -52.90 -3.68 -41.43
CA PRO A 751 -53.49 -4.06 -42.71
C PRO A 751 -52.78 -3.38 -43.89
N ILE A 752 -51.44 -3.49 -43.93
CA ILE A 752 -50.58 -2.96 -44.99
C ILE A 752 -50.00 -4.15 -45.75
N PRO A 753 -50.26 -4.28 -47.06
CA PRO A 753 -49.76 -5.41 -47.83
C PRO A 753 -48.26 -5.26 -48.09
N PHE A 754 -47.44 -6.06 -47.40
CA PHE A 754 -45.98 -6.06 -47.54
C PHE A 754 -45.41 -7.38 -48.06
N ASP A 755 -45.98 -8.49 -47.61
CA ASP A 755 -45.64 -9.85 -48.00
C ASP A 755 -46.78 -10.51 -48.79
N ALA A 756 -46.59 -11.77 -49.22
CA ALA A 756 -47.59 -12.50 -50.03
C ALA A 756 -48.93 -12.75 -49.29
N TRP A 757 -49.01 -12.38 -48.00
CA TRP A 757 -50.14 -12.65 -47.10
C TRP A 757 -50.92 -11.38 -46.76
N GLY A 758 -50.47 -10.22 -47.24
CA GLY A 758 -51.24 -8.97 -47.24
C GLY A 758 -51.29 -8.23 -45.91
N ARG A 759 -50.37 -8.51 -44.97
CA ARG A 759 -50.29 -7.85 -43.66
C ARG A 759 -48.85 -7.48 -43.32
N MET A 760 -48.66 -6.55 -42.39
CA MET A 760 -47.34 -6.15 -41.88
C MET A 760 -47.35 -6.17 -40.35
N GLU A 761 -46.58 -7.07 -39.75
CA GLU A 761 -46.35 -7.09 -38.30
C GLU A 761 -45.38 -5.96 -37.90
N VAL A 762 -45.56 -5.34 -36.73
CA VAL A 762 -44.63 -4.36 -36.16
C VAL A 762 -44.41 -4.64 -34.68
N ASP A 763 -43.20 -4.39 -34.17
CA ASP A 763 -42.85 -4.80 -32.80
C ASP A 763 -43.63 -4.03 -31.74
N PHE A 764 -43.68 -2.70 -31.85
CA PHE A 764 -44.44 -1.87 -30.93
C PHE A 764 -45.30 -0.88 -31.70
N PHE A 765 -46.59 -0.85 -31.37
CA PHE A 765 -47.53 0.07 -32.00
C PHE A 765 -48.27 0.93 -30.97
N CYS A 766 -48.18 2.25 -31.14
CA CYS A 766 -49.00 3.24 -30.44
C CYS A 766 -50.02 3.87 -31.41
N ALA A 767 -51.29 3.51 -31.21
CA ALA A 767 -52.39 3.90 -32.10
C ALA A 767 -52.60 5.42 -32.12
N ASP A 768 -52.63 6.05 -30.95
CA ASP A 768 -52.99 7.47 -30.79
C ASP A 768 -52.02 8.41 -31.52
N SER A 769 -50.75 8.04 -31.60
CA SER A 769 -49.70 8.85 -32.27
C SER A 769 -49.29 8.31 -33.64
N ARG A 770 -49.92 7.21 -34.08
CA ARG A 770 -49.50 6.38 -35.21
C ARG A 770 -47.98 6.13 -35.20
N LEU A 771 -47.46 5.81 -34.03
CA LEU A 771 -46.03 5.58 -33.82
C LEU A 771 -45.76 4.08 -33.83
N VAL A 772 -44.81 3.68 -34.65
CA VAL A 772 -44.26 2.33 -34.71
C VAL A 772 -42.83 2.38 -34.18
N VAL A 773 -42.48 1.45 -33.28
CA VAL A 773 -41.10 1.24 -32.83
C VAL A 773 -40.68 -0.18 -33.19
N GLU A 774 -39.56 -0.33 -33.90
CA GLU A 774 -39.00 -1.61 -34.35
C GLU A 774 -37.65 -1.86 -33.64
N LEU A 775 -37.43 -3.09 -33.16
CA LEU A 775 -36.20 -3.54 -32.52
C LEU A 775 -35.50 -4.61 -33.38
N ASP A 776 -34.41 -4.21 -34.06
CA ASP A 776 -33.70 -5.10 -34.98
C ASP A 776 -32.49 -5.77 -34.35
N GLY A 777 -32.23 -7.02 -34.74
CA GLY A 777 -30.95 -7.66 -34.47
C GLY A 777 -29.82 -7.07 -35.33
N ALA A 778 -28.59 -6.99 -34.79
CA ALA A 778 -27.43 -6.43 -35.48
C ALA A 778 -27.12 -7.07 -36.86
N GLN A 779 -27.55 -8.31 -37.08
CA GLN A 779 -27.42 -9.04 -38.35
C GLN A 779 -28.26 -8.47 -39.51
N HIS A 780 -29.33 -7.71 -39.25
CA HIS A 780 -30.12 -7.04 -40.29
C HIS A 780 -29.36 -5.92 -41.02
N LEU A 781 -28.30 -5.40 -40.38
CA LEU A 781 -27.41 -4.40 -40.97
C LEU A 781 -26.25 -5.03 -41.77
N ALA A 782 -25.99 -6.32 -41.57
CA ALA A 782 -24.90 -7.04 -42.25
C ALA A 782 -25.34 -7.66 -43.59
N ASP A 783 -26.65 -7.85 -43.81
CA ASP A 783 -27.22 -8.37 -45.06
C ASP A 783 -27.89 -7.25 -45.88
N ALA A 784 -27.40 -7.04 -47.11
CA ALA A 784 -27.91 -6.02 -48.02
C ALA A 784 -29.35 -6.29 -48.49
N GLU A 785 -29.82 -7.54 -48.51
CA GLU A 785 -31.21 -7.86 -48.86
C GLU A 785 -32.17 -7.57 -47.70
N ALA A 786 -31.82 -7.97 -46.47
CA ALA A 786 -32.55 -7.60 -45.26
C ALA A 786 -32.67 -6.08 -45.12
N TYR A 787 -31.56 -5.35 -45.27
CA TYR A 787 -31.55 -3.89 -45.22
C TYR A 787 -32.50 -3.25 -46.24
N ARG A 788 -32.48 -3.70 -47.51
CA ARG A 788 -33.40 -3.18 -48.54
C ARG A 788 -34.86 -3.48 -48.23
N ARG A 789 -35.13 -4.67 -47.67
CA ARG A 789 -36.48 -5.07 -47.25
C ARG A 789 -37.00 -4.16 -46.14
N ASP A 790 -36.19 -3.89 -45.12
CA ASP A 790 -36.58 -3.03 -43.99
C ASP A 790 -36.80 -1.58 -44.42
N ARG A 791 -35.96 -1.03 -45.31
CA ARG A 791 -36.20 0.31 -45.89
C ARG A 791 -37.49 0.38 -46.70
N LYS A 792 -37.88 -0.71 -47.36
CA LYS A 792 -39.17 -0.80 -48.06
C LYS A 792 -40.35 -0.86 -47.07
N ARG A 793 -40.21 -1.54 -45.92
CA ARG A 793 -41.20 -1.53 -44.83
C ARG A 793 -41.41 -0.14 -44.29
N ASP A 794 -40.31 0.54 -43.94
CA ASP A 794 -40.34 1.90 -43.42
C ASP A 794 -41.06 2.85 -44.38
N ALA A 795 -40.73 2.78 -45.68
CA ALA A 795 -41.38 3.61 -46.70
C ALA A 795 -42.89 3.34 -46.80
N MET A 796 -43.32 2.08 -46.71
CA MET A 796 -44.75 1.74 -46.73
C MET A 796 -45.47 2.19 -45.46
N LEU A 797 -44.86 2.04 -44.29
CA LEU A 797 -45.40 2.55 -43.03
C LEU A 797 -45.57 4.08 -43.10
N GLN A 798 -44.56 4.80 -43.59
CA GLN A 798 -44.61 6.25 -43.75
C GLN A 798 -45.67 6.69 -44.77
N GLN A 799 -45.80 6.00 -45.91
CA GLN A 799 -46.86 6.26 -46.89
C GLN A 799 -48.27 6.08 -46.32
N ASN A 800 -48.44 5.21 -45.31
CA ASN A 800 -49.70 4.99 -44.60
C ASN A 800 -49.85 5.90 -43.35
N GLY A 801 -48.97 6.89 -43.18
CA GLY A 801 -49.05 7.92 -42.14
C GLY A 801 -48.54 7.47 -40.76
N TYR A 802 -47.74 6.40 -40.70
CA TYR A 802 -47.06 5.96 -39.48
C TYR A 802 -45.67 6.59 -39.38
N PHE A 803 -45.32 7.05 -38.18
CA PHE A 803 -43.95 7.46 -37.87
C PHE A 803 -43.20 6.25 -37.33
N VAL A 804 -42.01 5.96 -37.86
CA VAL A 804 -41.24 4.75 -37.52
C VAL A 804 -39.95 5.15 -36.79
N LEU A 805 -39.78 4.63 -35.58
CA LEU A 805 -38.50 4.64 -34.85
C LEU A 805 -37.89 3.24 -34.90
N ARG A 806 -36.61 3.14 -35.22
CA ARG A 806 -35.91 1.85 -35.35
C ARG A 806 -34.66 1.87 -34.47
N PHE A 807 -34.52 0.86 -33.61
CA PHE A 807 -33.39 0.72 -32.69
C PHE A 807 -32.80 -0.68 -32.81
N LEU A 808 -31.54 -0.83 -32.39
CA LEU A 808 -30.97 -2.16 -32.21
C LEU A 808 -31.54 -2.80 -30.95
N ALA A 809 -31.84 -4.10 -31.01
CA ALA A 809 -32.34 -4.86 -29.86
C ALA A 809 -31.38 -4.78 -28.66
N GLU A 810 -30.06 -4.77 -28.89
CA GLU A 810 -29.06 -4.63 -27.82
C GLU A 810 -29.07 -3.24 -27.16
N ASP A 811 -29.48 -2.19 -27.89
CA ASP A 811 -29.57 -0.83 -27.36
C ASP A 811 -30.70 -0.70 -26.34
N ALA A 812 -31.71 -1.58 -26.39
CA ALA A 812 -32.76 -1.65 -25.37
C ALA A 812 -32.17 -1.79 -23.95
N SER A 813 -31.07 -2.54 -23.81
CA SER A 813 -30.39 -2.70 -22.52
C SER A 813 -29.18 -1.77 -22.34
N LYS A 814 -28.38 -1.52 -23.40
CA LYS A 814 -27.15 -0.71 -23.30
C LYS A 814 -27.40 0.80 -23.29
N ARG A 815 -28.40 1.27 -24.03
CA ARG A 815 -28.67 2.71 -24.27
C ARG A 815 -30.13 3.06 -24.03
N LEU A 816 -30.71 2.50 -22.96
CA LEU A 816 -32.13 2.65 -22.62
C LEU A 816 -32.57 4.12 -22.56
N ASP A 817 -31.73 4.99 -22.01
CA ASP A 817 -31.97 6.44 -21.90
C ASP A 817 -32.32 7.05 -23.25
N HIS A 818 -31.52 6.73 -24.28
CA HIS A 818 -31.69 7.27 -25.62
C HIS A 818 -32.98 6.79 -26.28
N ILE A 819 -33.32 5.51 -26.11
CA ILE A 819 -34.55 4.93 -26.67
C ILE A 819 -35.78 5.59 -26.04
N LEU A 820 -35.83 5.64 -24.71
CA LEU A 820 -36.98 6.23 -24.00
C LEU A 820 -37.13 7.71 -24.32
N ASP A 821 -36.04 8.48 -24.31
CA ASP A 821 -36.10 9.91 -24.58
C ASP A 821 -36.57 10.19 -26.01
N ASN A 822 -36.14 9.40 -27.01
CA ASN A 822 -36.62 9.52 -28.39
C ASN A 822 -38.11 9.16 -28.54
N ILE A 823 -38.56 8.07 -27.91
CA ILE A 823 -39.97 7.67 -27.94
C ILE A 823 -40.83 8.77 -27.31
N LEU A 824 -40.46 9.27 -26.13
CA LEU A 824 -41.20 10.32 -25.43
C LEU A 824 -41.22 11.62 -26.23
N ALA A 825 -40.08 12.05 -26.77
CA ALA A 825 -39.99 13.25 -27.61
C ALA A 825 -40.89 13.14 -28.86
N THR A 826 -40.90 11.96 -29.49
CA THR A 826 -41.74 11.69 -30.66
C THR A 826 -43.22 11.70 -30.31
N LEU A 827 -43.63 11.09 -29.19
CA LEU A 827 -45.02 11.13 -28.71
C LEU A 827 -45.49 12.57 -28.42
N VAL A 828 -44.63 13.40 -27.83
CA VAL A 828 -44.93 14.82 -27.58
C VAL A 828 -45.10 15.58 -28.89
N HIS A 829 -44.18 15.39 -29.85
CA HIS A 829 -44.25 16.06 -31.15
C HIS A 829 -45.51 15.66 -31.93
N ARG A 830 -45.81 14.36 -31.99
CA ARG A 830 -46.94 13.81 -32.73
C ARG A 830 -48.29 14.21 -32.14
N ARG A 831 -48.38 14.39 -30.82
CA ARG A 831 -49.57 14.98 -30.18
C ARG A 831 -49.85 16.42 -30.63
N GLY A 832 -48.81 17.18 -30.96
CA GLY A 832 -48.96 18.55 -31.49
C GLY A 832 -49.28 18.62 -32.98
N GLU A 833 -49.10 17.54 -33.74
CA GLU A 833 -49.43 17.47 -35.18
C GLU A 833 -50.80 16.83 -35.46
N LEU A 834 -51.29 15.98 -34.54
CA LEU A 834 -52.53 15.20 -34.70
C LEU A 834 -53.72 15.75 -33.87
N GLY A 835 -53.47 16.71 -32.98
CA GLY A 835 -54.49 17.47 -32.25
C GLY A 835 -54.59 18.88 -32.79
#